data_AF-A0A7X7YEK9-F1
#
_entry.id   AF-A0A7X7YEK9-F1
#
_cell.length_a   1.000
_cell.length_b   1.000
_cell.length_c   1.000
_cell.angle_alpha   90.00
_cell.angle_beta   90.00
_cell.angle_gamma   90.00
#
_symmetry.space_group_name_H-M   'P 1'
#
loop_
_entity.id
_entity.type
_entity.pdbx_description
1 polymer ?
#
loop_
_entity_poly.entity_id
_entity_poly.type
_entity_poly.pdbx_seq_one_letter_code
_entity_poly.pdbx_strand_id
1 'polypeptide(L)'
;MAAEPVVAGDPPSTGVLPAPGGRERWAELLLPVATFLGAFLLFSVELILGKHLLPYFGGAPALWTGCLLLYQVLLLAGYGLAHAVMRRGPASRQRALLGLFLGASVVSLAWQALIWGVPLLPVGERVAGHPLTPLAHLLALLLLAVGAPFVTLSATTSLVGAWSVRLWPARPPWRLYALSNAGSLLALAVYPTIVEPSLDLPVQATAWTAGFGLFSVVMGWCAWLAGRGTVTSGAPPEACDTDSSDGVRSGTVGLWLLLAGTGSALLMAVTNQVCQEVAVVPLLWVLPLATYLVSLIIAFDHPRWYRRGVWGAALTVGSAAACLALYWSVDVPAAWQIGIWLAYLLAACTTVHGELARLRPPASRLTAYYLTIAVGGAVGGLLVAVVAPATLDGMFELHLALLAAGGLALATLIHDRASWLWKGRLAPPALALLLVGGCCGWLMAGGRPAALRSLVAVLTEPVHIGVAVAVGAVLVAALARRAPWASRPGLPMVGVVCLGTAIGILAMALRAHAGAVNARALFVHRDFFGVVRVASTTVGTGAHRAPALAMWHGRIVHGFQLSEPSQSSMATAYFGKGSGVGRAISVLQRRYEGRGLRVGVIGLGVGTLAAYGRSGDVWRLYELSPTVTSLAEGEGGYFTFLRSSPAEIEVVTEDGRVALANELARNGGWSFDLLVMDAFSSGAVPVHLLTREAVGLYLAHLQPDGMLALNLSSRNLELAPVAWRLAEAHGLAGLLIEGYPSPDGRSWHSLWMLLARRPELLQGPLLTGAGPTGPAPGRVARLWTDGFSSPISVLRWEED
;
A
#
# COMPACT_ATOMS: atom_id res chain seq x y z
N MET A 1 -23.64 -1.93 -44.06
CA MET A 1 -24.63 -2.36 -45.06
C MET A 1 -25.96 -2.46 -44.34
N ALA A 2 -26.95 -1.78 -44.90
CA ALA A 2 -28.35 -1.58 -44.53
C ALA A 2 -28.95 -2.16 -43.23
N ALA A 3 -29.76 -1.30 -42.62
CA ALA A 3 -30.63 -1.45 -41.46
C ALA A 3 -31.56 -2.68 -41.45
N GLU A 4 -31.92 -3.09 -40.23
CA GLU A 4 -33.31 -3.38 -39.89
C GLU A 4 -33.69 -2.60 -38.61
N PRO A 5 -34.83 -1.89 -38.59
CA PRO A 5 -35.28 -1.13 -37.44
C PRO A 5 -35.97 -2.07 -36.46
N VAL A 6 -35.61 -2.02 -35.18
CA VAL A 6 -36.45 -2.59 -34.13
C VAL A 6 -37.75 -1.79 -34.13
N VAL A 7 -38.80 -2.42 -34.64
CA VAL A 7 -40.18 -1.95 -34.56
C VAL A 7 -40.46 -1.59 -33.10
N ALA A 8 -40.81 -0.33 -32.88
CA ALA A 8 -41.44 0.12 -31.65
C ALA A 8 -42.75 -0.67 -31.51
N GLY A 9 -42.71 -1.77 -30.77
CA GLY A 9 -43.93 -2.37 -30.23
C GLY A 9 -44.59 -1.34 -29.33
N ASP A 10 -45.91 -1.24 -29.44
CA ASP A 10 -46.74 -0.36 -28.61
C ASP A 10 -46.26 -0.33 -27.16
N PRO A 11 -46.28 0.85 -26.49
CA PRO A 11 -45.99 0.90 -25.07
C PRO A 11 -46.89 -0.13 -24.39
N PRO A 12 -46.36 -1.03 -23.54
CA PRO A 12 -47.24 -1.88 -22.75
C PRO A 12 -48.22 -0.94 -22.08
N SER A 13 -49.51 -1.18 -22.33
CA SER A 13 -50.61 -0.46 -21.70
C SER A 13 -50.19 -0.17 -20.27
N THR A 14 -50.20 1.10 -19.89
CA THR A 14 -49.93 1.58 -18.55
C THR A 14 -50.99 1.03 -17.61
N GLY A 15 -50.91 -0.27 -17.33
CA GLY A 15 -51.50 -0.87 -16.16
C GLY A 15 -50.86 -0.15 -15.01
N VAL A 16 -51.62 0.75 -14.40
CA VAL A 16 -51.33 1.39 -13.13
C VAL A 16 -50.91 0.26 -12.21
N LEU A 17 -49.59 0.11 -11.99
CA LEU A 17 -49.08 -0.78 -10.97
C LEU A 17 -49.82 -0.37 -9.68
N PRO A 18 -50.49 -1.30 -8.98
CA PRO A 18 -51.20 -0.96 -7.77
C PRO A 18 -50.24 -0.20 -6.85
N ALA A 19 -50.72 0.90 -6.27
CA ALA A 19 -49.89 1.74 -5.42
C ALA A 19 -49.21 0.84 -4.38
N PRO A 20 -47.87 0.89 -4.24
CA PRO A 20 -47.16 -0.06 -3.40
C PRO A 20 -47.75 -0.01 -2.00
N GLY A 21 -48.10 -1.18 -1.46
CA GLY A 21 -48.61 -1.28 -0.10
C GLY A 21 -47.62 -0.66 0.89
N GLY A 22 -48.06 -0.25 2.08
CA GLY A 22 -47.19 0.42 3.04
C GLY A 22 -45.86 -0.32 3.30
N ARG A 23 -45.86 -1.66 3.24
CA ARG A 23 -44.66 -2.51 3.36
C ARG A 23 -43.69 -2.38 2.18
N GLU A 24 -44.20 -2.32 0.95
CA GLU A 24 -43.37 -2.18 -0.25
C GLU A 24 -42.72 -0.81 -0.29
N ARG A 25 -43.43 0.25 0.12
CA ARG A 25 -42.86 1.61 0.26
C ARG A 25 -41.68 1.65 1.23
N TRP A 26 -41.81 0.99 2.39
CA TRP A 26 -40.71 0.89 3.35
C TRP A 26 -39.54 0.08 2.80
N ALA A 27 -39.80 -1.02 2.08
CA ALA A 27 -38.74 -1.81 1.45
C ALA A 27 -38.01 -1.01 0.35
N GLU A 28 -38.74 -0.23 -0.46
CA GLU A 28 -38.17 0.63 -1.51
C GLU A 28 -37.20 1.67 -0.93
N LEU A 29 -37.43 2.13 0.30
CA LEU A 29 -36.56 3.06 1.02
C LEU A 29 -35.38 2.36 1.71
N LEU A 30 -35.66 1.31 2.50
CA LEU A 30 -34.68 0.73 3.42
C LEU A 30 -33.61 -0.12 2.75
N LEU A 31 -33.93 -0.83 1.66
CA LEU A 31 -32.95 -1.67 0.94
C LEU A 31 -31.81 -0.83 0.31
N PRO A 32 -32.10 0.28 -0.40
CA PRO A 32 -31.08 1.25 -0.83
C PRO A 32 -30.23 1.80 0.32
N VAL A 33 -30.86 2.24 1.42
CA VAL A 33 -30.17 2.82 2.58
C VAL A 33 -29.22 1.81 3.20
N ALA A 34 -29.67 0.57 3.41
CA ALA A 34 -28.85 -0.51 3.94
C ALA A 34 -27.64 -0.81 3.05
N THR A 35 -27.85 -0.84 1.74
CA THR A 35 -26.78 -1.12 0.76
C THR A 35 -25.73 -0.01 0.76
N PHE A 36 -26.17 1.24 0.70
CA PHE A 36 -25.27 2.40 0.72
C PHE A 36 -24.50 2.49 2.04
N LEU A 37 -25.21 2.42 3.18
CA LEU A 37 -24.61 2.51 4.51
C LEU A 37 -23.66 1.35 4.78
N GLY A 38 -24.04 0.13 4.38
CA GLY A 38 -23.18 -1.05 4.49
C GLY A 38 -21.86 -0.88 3.73
N ALA A 39 -21.92 -0.43 2.48
CA ALA A 39 -20.74 -0.17 1.67
C ALA A 39 -19.89 1.00 2.22
N PHE A 40 -20.52 2.10 2.65
CA PHE A 40 -19.82 3.24 3.23
C PHE A 40 -19.07 2.86 4.52
N LEU A 41 -19.71 2.12 5.42
CA LEU A 41 -19.10 1.64 6.66
C LEU A 41 -17.98 0.63 6.39
N LEU A 42 -18.16 -0.26 5.41
CA LEU A 42 -17.16 -1.26 5.05
C LEU A 42 -15.85 -0.60 4.62
N PHE A 43 -15.88 0.41 3.75
CA PHE A 43 -14.65 1.06 3.28
C PHE A 43 -14.06 2.07 4.27
N SER A 44 -14.90 2.74 5.08
CA SER A 44 -14.39 3.68 6.08
C SER A 44 -13.66 2.99 7.23
N VAL A 45 -14.10 1.80 7.66
CA VAL A 45 -13.42 1.08 8.76
C VAL A 45 -12.02 0.63 8.39
N GLU A 46 -11.79 0.28 7.11
CA GLU A 46 -10.48 -0.12 6.62
C GLU A 46 -9.44 0.98 6.87
N LEU A 47 -9.81 2.23 6.60
CA LEU A 47 -8.94 3.40 6.75
C LEU A 47 -8.77 3.83 8.20
N ILE A 48 -9.83 3.76 9.02
CA ILE A 48 -9.77 4.06 10.47
C ILE A 48 -8.79 3.10 11.14
N LEU A 49 -8.96 1.79 10.95
CA LEU A 49 -8.11 0.78 11.56
C LEU A 49 -6.68 0.79 10.99
N GLY A 50 -6.55 0.94 9.67
CA GLY A 50 -5.24 1.06 9.03
C GLY A 50 -4.44 2.22 9.60
N LYS A 51 -5.06 3.39 9.74
CA LYS A 51 -4.42 4.58 10.35
C LYS A 51 -4.10 4.36 11.83
N HIS A 52 -5.01 3.77 12.58
CA HIS A 52 -4.85 3.54 14.02
C HIS A 52 -3.73 2.55 14.34
N LEU A 53 -3.58 1.49 13.54
CA LEU A 53 -2.58 0.46 13.75
C LEU A 53 -1.21 0.86 13.19
N LEU A 54 -1.15 1.77 12.22
CA LEU A 54 0.10 2.19 11.58
C LEU A 54 1.24 2.55 12.55
N PRO A 55 0.99 3.30 13.65
CA PRO A 55 1.99 3.58 14.70
C PRO A 55 2.60 2.33 15.34
N TYR A 56 1.78 1.34 15.67
CA TYR A 56 2.21 0.14 16.41
C TYR A 56 3.08 -0.80 15.57
N PHE A 57 3.07 -0.64 14.25
CA PHE A 57 3.84 -1.43 13.31
C PHE A 57 4.88 -0.56 12.55
N GLY A 58 5.29 0.55 13.15
CA GLY A 58 6.44 1.36 12.71
C GLY A 58 6.24 2.16 11.42
N GLY A 59 5.01 2.34 10.95
CA GLY A 59 4.77 3.08 9.71
C GLY A 59 5.12 2.32 8.43
N ALA A 60 5.18 0.99 8.45
CA ALA A 60 5.57 0.19 7.30
C ALA A 60 4.46 0.07 6.22
N PRO A 61 4.79 0.11 4.92
CA PRO A 61 3.83 -0.12 3.84
C PRO A 61 3.13 -1.50 3.93
N ALA A 62 3.85 -2.50 4.44
CA ALA A 62 3.35 -3.88 4.60
C ALA A 62 2.12 -3.98 5.52
N LEU A 63 1.89 -2.98 6.40
CA LEU A 63 0.69 -2.94 7.22
C LEU A 63 -0.57 -2.82 6.36
N TRP A 64 -0.57 -1.94 5.37
CA TRP A 64 -1.75 -1.73 4.54
C TRP A 64 -2.05 -2.94 3.67
N THR A 65 -1.03 -3.62 3.14
CA THR A 65 -1.24 -4.86 2.39
C THR A 65 -1.72 -6.01 3.28
N GLY A 66 -1.25 -6.08 4.53
CA GLY A 66 -1.81 -6.99 5.53
C GLY A 66 -3.29 -6.71 5.81
N CYS A 67 -3.66 -5.44 5.95
CA CYS A 67 -5.06 -5.02 6.10
C CYS A 67 -5.91 -5.48 4.90
N LEU A 68 -5.50 -5.14 3.68
CA LEU A 68 -6.19 -5.53 2.45
C LEU A 68 -6.36 -7.05 2.31
N LEU A 69 -5.31 -7.83 2.62
CA LEU A 69 -5.40 -9.29 2.60
C LEU A 69 -6.52 -9.79 3.53
N LEU A 70 -6.55 -9.32 4.77
CA LEU A 70 -7.59 -9.75 5.71
C LEU A 70 -8.98 -9.31 5.23
N TYR A 71 -9.14 -8.07 4.80
CA TYR A 71 -10.42 -7.56 4.30
C TYR A 71 -10.92 -8.35 3.09
N GLN A 72 -10.04 -8.77 2.18
CA GLN A 72 -10.40 -9.65 1.06
C GLN A 72 -10.86 -11.04 1.53
N VAL A 73 -10.21 -11.61 2.55
CA VAL A 73 -10.60 -12.90 3.15
C VAL A 73 -11.94 -12.78 3.87
N LEU A 74 -12.17 -11.71 4.63
CA LEU A 74 -13.43 -11.46 5.32
C LEU A 74 -14.57 -11.13 4.35
N LEU A 75 -14.28 -10.43 3.26
CA LEU A 75 -15.22 -10.19 2.16
C LEU A 75 -15.65 -11.52 1.52
N LEU A 76 -14.68 -12.40 1.22
CA LEU A 76 -14.93 -13.76 0.74
C LEU A 76 -15.78 -14.56 1.73
N ALA A 77 -15.49 -14.47 3.04
CA ALA A 77 -16.30 -15.12 4.07
C ALA A 77 -17.74 -14.59 4.12
N GLY A 78 -17.93 -13.26 3.98
CA GLY A 78 -19.24 -12.63 3.90
C GLY A 78 -20.06 -13.08 2.68
N TYR A 79 -19.44 -13.16 1.50
CA TYR A 79 -20.11 -13.70 0.31
C TYR A 79 -20.42 -15.19 0.42
N GLY A 80 -19.49 -15.98 0.98
CA GLY A 80 -19.71 -17.40 1.26
C GLY A 80 -20.87 -17.62 2.22
N LEU A 81 -20.95 -16.81 3.28
CA LEU A 81 -22.06 -16.80 4.23
C LEU A 81 -23.38 -16.46 3.55
N ALA A 82 -23.43 -15.35 2.79
CA ALA A 82 -24.64 -14.94 2.07
C ALA A 82 -25.12 -16.05 1.12
N HIS A 83 -24.20 -16.69 0.39
CA HIS A 83 -24.53 -17.81 -0.48
C HIS A 83 -25.10 -19.02 0.28
N ALA A 84 -24.48 -19.40 1.41
CA ALA A 84 -24.93 -20.51 2.23
C ALA A 84 -26.32 -20.26 2.85
N VAL A 85 -26.56 -19.03 3.34
CA VAL A 85 -27.85 -18.59 3.90
C VAL A 85 -28.96 -18.61 2.85
N MET A 86 -28.65 -18.19 1.63
CA MET A 86 -29.62 -18.16 0.53
C MET A 86 -29.99 -19.55 0.02
N ARG A 87 -29.06 -20.51 0.03
CA ARG A 87 -29.24 -21.84 -0.57
C ARG A 87 -29.92 -22.86 0.35
N ARG A 88 -29.88 -22.69 1.68
CA ARG A 88 -30.18 -23.78 2.65
C ARG A 88 -31.26 -23.50 3.71
N GLY A 89 -32.26 -22.65 3.47
CA GLY A 89 -33.39 -22.65 4.41
C GLY A 89 -34.58 -21.74 4.16
N PRO A 90 -35.67 -21.99 4.92
CA PRO A 90 -36.84 -21.10 4.97
C PRO A 90 -36.44 -19.71 5.49
N ALA A 91 -37.24 -18.69 5.17
CA ALA A 91 -36.97 -17.29 5.53
C ALA A 91 -36.78 -17.07 7.05
N SER A 92 -37.33 -17.95 7.91
CA SER A 92 -37.08 -17.96 9.35
C SER A 92 -35.61 -18.23 9.71
N ARG A 93 -34.98 -19.22 9.06
CA ARG A 93 -33.56 -19.57 9.28
C ARG A 93 -32.63 -18.46 8.79
N GLN A 94 -33.00 -17.78 7.69
CA GLN A 94 -32.25 -16.63 7.17
C GLN A 94 -32.24 -15.47 8.16
N ARG A 95 -33.40 -15.14 8.74
CA ARG A 95 -33.52 -14.10 9.78
C ARG A 95 -32.75 -14.46 11.05
N ALA A 96 -32.83 -15.71 11.49
CA ALA A 96 -32.12 -16.17 12.70
C ALA A 96 -30.60 -16.07 12.54
N LEU A 97 -30.06 -16.52 11.40
CA LEU A 97 -28.62 -16.44 11.13
C LEU A 97 -28.16 -14.99 11.02
N LEU A 98 -28.88 -14.13 10.29
CA LEU A 98 -28.55 -12.72 10.22
C LEU A 98 -28.60 -12.05 11.60
N GLY A 99 -29.63 -12.33 12.39
CA GLY A 99 -29.76 -11.82 13.76
C GLY A 99 -28.61 -12.26 14.65
N LEU A 100 -28.13 -13.50 14.51
CA LEU A 100 -26.96 -14.01 15.21
C LEU A 100 -25.68 -13.23 14.82
N PHE A 101 -25.44 -13.00 13.53
CA PHE A 101 -24.25 -12.25 13.07
C PHE A 101 -24.29 -10.78 13.47
N LEU A 102 -25.46 -10.13 13.37
CA LEU A 102 -25.64 -8.76 13.88
C LEU A 102 -25.43 -8.70 15.40
N GLY A 103 -26.02 -9.64 16.15
CA GLY A 103 -25.84 -9.75 17.59
C GLY A 103 -24.37 -9.98 17.98
N ALA A 104 -23.68 -10.91 17.33
CA ALA A 104 -22.26 -11.16 17.54
C ALA A 104 -21.39 -9.93 17.22
N SER A 105 -21.76 -9.16 16.19
CA SER A 105 -21.06 -7.91 15.84
C SER A 105 -21.24 -6.85 16.91
N VAL A 106 -22.46 -6.65 17.43
CA VAL A 106 -22.74 -5.71 18.53
C VAL A 106 -22.04 -6.12 19.81
N VAL A 107 -22.07 -7.41 20.17
CA VAL A 107 -21.36 -7.94 21.34
C VAL A 107 -19.85 -7.75 21.20
N SER A 108 -19.29 -8.02 20.02
CA SER A 108 -17.86 -7.80 19.76
C SER A 108 -17.47 -6.33 19.94
N LEU A 109 -18.24 -5.38 19.41
CA LEU A 109 -17.97 -3.95 19.56
C LEU A 109 -18.13 -3.47 21.02
N ALA A 110 -19.13 -3.98 21.74
CA ALA A 110 -19.32 -3.67 23.16
C ALA A 110 -18.18 -4.23 24.02
N TRP A 111 -17.74 -5.47 23.73
CA TRP A 111 -16.59 -6.09 24.36
C TRP A 111 -15.30 -5.28 24.13
N GLN A 112 -15.08 -4.82 22.91
CA GLN A 112 -13.94 -3.96 22.58
C GLN A 112 -14.00 -2.62 23.31
N ALA A 113 -15.17 -1.97 23.36
CA ALA A 113 -15.34 -0.74 24.14
C ALA A 113 -15.00 -0.94 25.63
N LEU A 114 -15.33 -2.11 26.20
CA LEU A 114 -15.01 -2.45 27.58
C LEU A 114 -13.51 -2.69 27.81
N ILE A 115 -12.83 -3.40 26.91
CA ILE A 115 -11.40 -3.70 27.06
C ILE A 115 -10.53 -2.49 26.77
N TRP A 116 -10.84 -1.76 25.71
CA TRP A 116 -9.97 -0.72 25.15
C TRP A 116 -10.41 0.70 25.51
N GLY A 117 -11.58 0.87 26.13
CA GLY A 117 -12.16 2.18 26.47
C GLY A 117 -12.78 2.91 25.27
N VAL A 118 -12.44 2.52 24.04
CA VAL A 118 -13.01 3.01 22.79
C VAL A 118 -13.43 1.81 21.95
N PRO A 119 -14.65 1.77 21.38
CA PRO A 119 -15.03 0.70 20.47
C PRO A 119 -14.09 0.68 19.26
N LEU A 120 -13.92 -0.48 18.62
CA LEU A 120 -13.15 -0.66 17.38
C LEU A 120 -11.63 -0.52 17.49
N LEU A 121 -11.08 0.30 18.40
CA LEU A 121 -9.65 0.64 18.42
C LEU A 121 -8.89 -0.15 19.51
N PRO A 122 -8.06 -1.15 19.17
CA PRO A 122 -7.16 -1.79 20.14
C PRO A 122 -6.09 -0.80 20.62
N VAL A 123 -5.90 -0.59 21.92
CA VAL A 123 -4.96 0.43 22.45
C VAL A 123 -4.01 -0.12 23.53
N GLY A 124 -2.89 0.54 23.73
CA GLY A 124 -1.98 0.29 24.85
C GLY A 124 -1.00 -0.88 24.64
N GLU A 125 -0.32 -1.28 25.72
CA GLU A 125 0.80 -2.23 25.68
C GLU A 125 0.42 -3.60 25.11
N ARG A 126 -0.84 -4.03 25.22
CA ARG A 126 -1.31 -5.32 24.65
C ARG A 126 -1.26 -5.37 23.11
N VAL A 127 -1.11 -4.20 22.47
CA VAL A 127 -0.93 -4.08 21.02
C VAL A 127 0.55 -4.15 20.65
N ALA A 128 1.46 -3.75 21.55
CA ALA A 128 2.89 -3.64 21.29
C ALA A 128 3.67 -4.86 21.83
N GLY A 129 4.80 -5.23 21.20
CA GLY A 129 5.72 -6.25 21.74
C GLY A 129 5.17 -7.69 21.82
N HIS A 130 4.37 -8.12 20.85
CA HIS A 130 3.79 -9.47 20.83
C HIS A 130 4.78 -10.51 20.24
N PRO A 131 4.84 -11.76 20.75
CA PRO A 131 5.76 -12.80 20.25
C PRO A 131 5.45 -13.32 18.82
N LEU A 132 4.34 -12.88 18.21
CA LEU A 132 4.01 -13.26 16.85
C LEU A 132 4.82 -12.43 15.87
N THR A 133 5.01 -12.93 14.65
CA THR A 133 5.53 -12.08 13.58
C THR A 133 4.62 -10.87 13.38
N PRO A 134 5.16 -9.69 12.99
CA PRO A 134 4.35 -8.46 12.88
C PRO A 134 3.10 -8.64 12.01
N LEU A 135 3.21 -9.36 10.90
CA LEU A 135 2.06 -9.64 10.03
C LEU A 135 1.00 -10.53 10.72
N ALA A 136 1.40 -11.60 11.40
CA ALA A 136 0.45 -12.49 12.08
C ALA A 136 -0.27 -11.75 13.22
N HIS A 137 0.46 -10.92 13.96
CA HIS A 137 -0.10 -10.06 15.01
C HIS A 137 -1.12 -9.06 14.45
N LEU A 138 -0.78 -8.37 13.36
CA LEU A 138 -1.70 -7.46 12.66
C LEU A 138 -3.00 -8.15 12.24
N LEU A 139 -2.89 -9.32 11.60
CA LEU A 139 -4.06 -10.08 11.13
C LEU A 139 -4.95 -10.52 12.31
N ALA A 140 -4.35 -10.94 13.42
CA ALA A 140 -5.07 -11.33 14.62
C ALA A 140 -5.82 -10.13 15.26
N LEU A 141 -5.16 -8.99 15.39
CA LEU A 141 -5.76 -7.77 15.93
C LEU A 141 -6.94 -7.29 15.10
N LEU A 142 -6.79 -7.24 13.77
CA LEU A 142 -7.87 -6.82 12.88
C LEU A 142 -9.04 -7.82 12.90
N LEU A 143 -8.75 -9.13 12.94
CA LEU A 143 -9.79 -10.15 13.03
C LEU A 143 -10.61 -10.00 14.31
N LEU A 144 -9.94 -9.73 15.44
CA LEU A 144 -10.58 -9.46 16.72
C LEU A 144 -11.36 -8.15 16.73
N ALA A 145 -10.80 -7.08 16.14
CA ALA A 145 -11.37 -5.74 16.14
C ALA A 145 -12.60 -5.61 15.21
N VAL A 146 -12.57 -6.19 14.01
CA VAL A 146 -13.63 -5.94 13.03
C VAL A 146 -14.14 -7.19 12.32
N GLY A 147 -13.61 -8.38 12.60
CA GLY A 147 -13.97 -9.62 11.89
C GLY A 147 -15.48 -9.84 11.75
N ALA A 148 -16.21 -9.86 12.88
CA ALA A 148 -17.67 -10.07 12.87
C ALA A 148 -18.46 -8.93 12.20
N PRO A 149 -18.25 -7.64 12.57
CA PRO A 149 -18.89 -6.52 11.87
C PRO A 149 -18.60 -6.50 10.36
N PHE A 150 -17.35 -6.77 9.96
CA PHE A 150 -16.92 -6.73 8.56
C PHE A 150 -17.56 -7.83 7.73
N VAL A 151 -17.61 -9.07 8.23
CA VAL A 151 -18.33 -10.18 7.56
C VAL A 151 -19.81 -9.84 7.38
N THR A 152 -20.42 -9.22 8.39
CA THR A 152 -21.82 -8.80 8.33
C THR A 152 -22.06 -7.71 7.28
N LEU A 153 -21.19 -6.69 7.23
CA LEU A 153 -21.25 -5.63 6.22
C LEU A 153 -21.02 -6.19 4.81
N SER A 154 -20.07 -7.11 4.65
CA SER A 154 -19.73 -7.74 3.38
C SER A 154 -20.87 -8.58 2.79
N ALA A 155 -21.67 -9.22 3.65
CA ALA A 155 -22.84 -9.99 3.22
C ALA A 155 -24.02 -9.13 2.73
N THR A 156 -24.03 -7.82 3.05
CA THR A 156 -25.16 -6.90 2.84
C THR A 156 -25.65 -6.88 1.40
N THR A 157 -24.78 -6.52 0.45
CA THR A 157 -25.18 -6.31 -0.95
C THR A 157 -25.75 -7.58 -1.57
N SER A 158 -25.20 -8.75 -1.24
CA SER A 158 -25.71 -10.04 -1.71
C SER A 158 -27.08 -10.38 -1.10
N LEU A 159 -27.25 -10.18 0.21
CA LEU A 159 -28.51 -10.46 0.90
C LEU A 159 -29.64 -9.51 0.47
N VAL A 160 -29.35 -8.21 0.44
CA VAL A 160 -30.29 -7.17 0.01
C VAL A 160 -30.66 -7.34 -1.47
N GLY A 161 -29.67 -7.64 -2.32
CA GLY A 161 -29.92 -7.98 -3.73
C GLY A 161 -30.87 -9.16 -3.87
N ALA A 162 -30.67 -10.23 -3.11
CA ALA A 162 -31.54 -11.40 -3.13
C ALA A 162 -32.97 -11.10 -2.66
N TRP A 163 -33.12 -10.30 -1.59
CA TRP A 163 -34.44 -9.90 -1.12
C TRP A 163 -35.15 -8.98 -2.11
N SER A 164 -34.42 -8.08 -2.77
CA SER A 164 -34.99 -7.17 -3.77
C SER A 164 -35.60 -7.93 -4.96
N VAL A 165 -34.95 -9.00 -5.43
CA VAL A 165 -35.46 -9.85 -6.52
C VAL A 165 -36.73 -10.60 -6.09
N ARG A 166 -36.83 -10.99 -4.81
CA ARG A 166 -38.04 -11.64 -4.27
C ARG A 166 -39.21 -10.68 -4.13
N LEU A 167 -38.95 -9.43 -3.74
CA LEU A 167 -39.97 -8.40 -3.57
C LEU A 167 -40.41 -7.81 -4.92
N TRP A 168 -39.49 -7.63 -5.86
CA TRP A 168 -39.76 -7.06 -7.19
C TRP A 168 -39.07 -7.87 -8.30
N PRO A 169 -39.63 -9.02 -8.73
CA PRO A 169 -39.04 -9.86 -9.77
C PRO A 169 -38.82 -9.11 -11.10
N ALA A 170 -39.68 -8.14 -11.42
CA ALA A 170 -39.62 -7.34 -12.65
C ALA A 170 -38.58 -6.20 -12.61
N ARG A 171 -37.93 -5.94 -11.46
CA ARG A 171 -36.95 -4.85 -11.31
C ARG A 171 -35.55 -5.44 -11.13
N PRO A 172 -34.65 -5.27 -12.11
CA PRO A 172 -33.28 -5.75 -11.96
C PRO A 172 -32.52 -4.97 -10.86
N PRO A 173 -31.66 -5.63 -10.07
CA PRO A 173 -31.04 -5.06 -8.86
C PRO A 173 -29.88 -4.07 -9.13
N TRP A 174 -29.67 -3.62 -10.38
CA TRP A 174 -28.51 -2.78 -10.76
C TRP A 174 -28.42 -1.47 -9.95
N ARG A 175 -29.56 -0.90 -9.54
CA ARG A 175 -29.61 0.32 -8.71
C ARG A 175 -28.91 0.12 -7.37
N LEU A 176 -29.04 -1.07 -6.77
CA LEU A 176 -28.41 -1.39 -5.48
C LEU A 176 -26.89 -1.53 -5.63
N TYR A 177 -26.42 -2.13 -6.72
CA TYR A 177 -24.98 -2.20 -7.01
C TYR A 177 -24.38 -0.81 -7.27
N ALA A 178 -25.08 0.05 -8.01
CA ALA A 178 -24.65 1.44 -8.22
C ALA A 178 -24.57 2.22 -6.89
N LEU A 179 -25.55 2.06 -6.00
CA LEU A 179 -25.54 2.66 -4.67
C LEU A 179 -24.43 2.13 -3.77
N SER A 180 -24.16 0.82 -3.81
CA SER A 180 -23.02 0.22 -3.12
C SER A 180 -21.72 0.86 -3.57
N ASN A 181 -21.49 0.96 -4.88
CA ASN A 181 -20.29 1.59 -5.46
C ASN A 181 -20.19 3.08 -5.09
N ALA A 182 -21.31 3.81 -5.11
CA ALA A 182 -21.35 5.21 -4.69
C ALA A 182 -20.99 5.36 -3.19
N GLY A 183 -21.51 4.50 -2.32
CA GLY A 183 -21.18 4.48 -0.90
C GLY A 183 -19.70 4.19 -0.65
N SER A 184 -19.13 3.21 -1.35
CA SER A 184 -17.69 2.89 -1.29
C SER A 184 -16.82 4.06 -1.74
N LEU A 185 -17.08 4.63 -2.92
CA LEU A 185 -16.30 5.75 -3.45
C LEU A 185 -16.44 7.01 -2.59
N LEU A 186 -17.62 7.26 -2.04
CA LEU A 186 -17.83 8.38 -1.12
C LEU A 186 -17.04 8.19 0.17
N ALA A 187 -17.05 7.00 0.78
CA ALA A 187 -16.25 6.72 1.97
C ALA A 187 -14.75 6.95 1.72
N LEU A 188 -14.25 6.46 0.59
CA LEU A 188 -12.87 6.65 0.16
C LEU A 188 -12.52 8.12 -0.07
N ALA A 189 -13.40 8.90 -0.71
CA ALA A 189 -13.15 10.32 -0.98
C ALA A 189 -13.24 11.18 0.28
N VAL A 190 -14.25 10.94 1.12
CA VAL A 190 -14.54 11.73 2.34
C VAL A 190 -13.47 11.52 3.41
N TYR A 191 -12.81 10.35 3.45
CA TYR A 191 -11.86 10.06 4.50
C TYR A 191 -10.63 11.00 4.51
N PRO A 192 -9.77 11.06 3.47
CA PRO A 192 -8.59 11.93 3.48
C PRO A 192 -8.93 13.42 3.33
N THR A 193 -10.13 13.78 2.84
CA THR A 193 -10.51 15.17 2.55
C THR A 193 -11.26 15.86 3.69
N ILE A 194 -12.08 15.11 4.45
CA ILE A 194 -12.96 15.68 5.48
C ILE A 194 -12.70 15.02 6.84
N VAL A 195 -12.73 13.68 6.90
CA VAL A 195 -12.65 12.96 8.18
C VAL A 195 -11.26 13.09 8.80
N GLU A 196 -10.23 12.76 8.05
CA GLU A 196 -8.84 12.77 8.51
C GLU A 196 -8.35 14.17 8.92
N PRO A 197 -8.62 15.25 8.17
CA PRO A 197 -8.15 16.59 8.55
C PRO A 197 -8.95 17.22 9.71
N SER A 198 -10.16 16.73 9.98
CA SER A 198 -11.09 17.39 10.92
C SER A 198 -11.29 16.63 12.23
N LEU A 199 -11.32 15.30 12.20
CA LEU A 199 -11.77 14.46 13.31
C LEU A 199 -10.64 13.61 13.90
N ASP A 200 -10.64 13.48 15.22
CA ASP A 200 -9.71 12.61 15.94
C ASP A 200 -10.17 11.14 15.85
N LEU A 201 -9.23 10.19 15.86
CA LEU A 201 -9.49 8.75 15.72
C LEU A 201 -10.57 8.19 16.66
N PRO A 202 -10.61 8.53 17.97
CA PRO A 202 -11.67 8.05 18.85
C PRO A 202 -13.07 8.53 18.44
N VAL A 203 -13.16 9.75 17.92
CA VAL A 203 -14.42 10.31 17.39
C VAL A 203 -14.83 9.57 16.13
N GLN A 204 -13.87 9.28 15.23
CA GLN A 204 -14.11 8.48 14.03
C GLN A 204 -14.63 7.08 14.36
N ALA A 205 -14.00 6.39 15.32
CA ALA A 205 -14.40 5.05 15.76
C ALA A 205 -15.79 5.04 16.43
N THR A 206 -16.09 6.04 17.24
CA THR A 206 -17.39 6.18 17.89
C THR A 206 -18.48 6.47 16.85
N ALA A 207 -18.23 7.40 15.92
CA ALA A 207 -19.15 7.72 14.84
C ALA A 207 -19.41 6.50 13.94
N TRP A 208 -18.36 5.74 13.62
CA TRP A 208 -18.50 4.50 12.86
C TRP A 208 -19.33 3.45 13.60
N THR A 209 -19.08 3.27 14.90
CA THR A 209 -19.83 2.34 15.76
C THR A 209 -21.31 2.71 15.85
N ALA A 210 -21.62 4.00 15.99
CA ALA A 210 -22.99 4.51 15.93
C ALA A 210 -23.64 4.25 14.55
N GLY A 211 -22.89 4.49 13.47
CA GLY A 211 -23.31 4.16 12.11
C GLY A 211 -23.59 2.67 11.91
N PHE A 212 -22.76 1.79 12.48
CA PHE A 212 -22.97 0.34 12.47
C PHE A 212 -24.21 -0.07 13.28
N GLY A 213 -24.48 0.60 14.40
CA GLY A 213 -25.72 0.44 15.17
C GLY A 213 -26.96 0.78 14.34
N LEU A 214 -26.95 1.93 13.66
CA LEU A 214 -28.02 2.33 12.73
C LEU A 214 -28.18 1.31 11.60
N PHE A 215 -27.07 0.90 10.98
CA PHE A 215 -27.06 -0.14 9.95
C PHE A 215 -27.69 -1.44 10.45
N SER A 216 -27.38 -1.88 11.66
CA SER A 216 -27.90 -3.11 12.26
C SER A 216 -29.42 -3.06 12.43
N VAL A 217 -29.96 -1.91 12.86
CA VAL A 217 -31.41 -1.68 12.96
C VAL A 217 -32.07 -1.72 11.58
N VAL A 218 -31.50 -0.98 10.60
CA VAL A 218 -32.04 -0.94 9.22
C VAL A 218 -32.00 -2.32 8.58
N MET A 219 -30.91 -3.06 8.72
CA MET A 219 -30.77 -4.43 8.19
C MET A 219 -31.72 -5.42 8.85
N GLY A 220 -31.88 -5.33 10.18
CA GLY A 220 -32.88 -6.12 10.90
C GLY A 220 -34.29 -5.86 10.38
N TRP A 221 -34.62 -4.59 10.10
CA TRP A 221 -35.91 -4.21 9.52
C TRP A 221 -36.08 -4.75 8.10
N CYS A 222 -35.07 -4.62 7.24
CA CYS A 222 -35.07 -5.20 5.89
C CYS A 222 -35.34 -6.72 5.92
N ALA A 223 -34.66 -7.44 6.81
CA ALA A 223 -34.84 -8.88 6.97
C ALA A 223 -36.24 -9.25 7.49
N TRP A 224 -36.81 -8.43 8.38
CA TRP A 224 -38.17 -8.62 8.87
C TRP A 224 -39.23 -8.43 7.76
N LEU A 225 -39.07 -7.38 6.93
CA LEU A 225 -39.94 -7.12 5.78
C LEU A 225 -39.86 -8.25 4.76
N ALA A 226 -38.65 -8.68 4.40
CA ALA A 226 -38.41 -9.77 3.46
C ALA A 226 -38.99 -11.12 3.94
N GLY A 227 -39.00 -11.36 5.26
CA GLY A 227 -39.52 -12.60 5.85
C GLY A 227 -41.03 -12.65 6.09
N ARG A 228 -41.80 -11.61 5.71
CA ARG A 228 -43.27 -11.54 5.84
C ARG A 228 -43.99 -11.43 4.49
N GLY A 229 -43.26 -11.46 3.38
CA GLY A 229 -43.86 -11.60 2.05
C GLY A 229 -44.47 -12.99 1.90
N THR A 230 -45.73 -13.07 1.48
CA THR A 230 -46.36 -14.32 1.08
C THR A 230 -45.55 -14.91 -0.07
N VAL A 231 -45.12 -16.16 0.10
CA VAL A 231 -44.60 -16.98 -1.00
C VAL A 231 -45.76 -17.13 -1.97
N THR A 232 -45.83 -16.30 -3.01
CA THR A 232 -46.43 -16.78 -4.25
C THR A 232 -45.54 -17.92 -4.68
N SER A 233 -46.00 -19.15 -4.45
CA SER A 233 -45.49 -20.36 -5.08
C SER A 233 -45.73 -20.24 -6.59
N GLY A 234 -45.07 -19.30 -7.25
CA GLY A 234 -44.53 -19.59 -8.55
C GLY A 234 -43.43 -20.60 -8.28
N ALA A 235 -43.48 -21.74 -8.95
CA ALA A 235 -42.35 -22.66 -9.01
C ALA A 235 -41.04 -21.85 -9.12
N PRO A 236 -39.89 -22.33 -8.61
CA PRO A 236 -38.63 -21.83 -9.13
C PRO A 236 -38.81 -21.78 -10.65
N PRO A 237 -38.48 -20.68 -11.35
CA PRO A 237 -38.49 -20.76 -12.80
C PRO A 237 -37.73 -22.02 -13.10
N GLU A 238 -38.41 -23.02 -13.68
CA GLU A 238 -37.72 -24.08 -14.38
C GLU A 238 -36.79 -23.27 -15.27
N ALA A 239 -35.52 -23.22 -14.87
CA ALA A 239 -34.48 -23.02 -15.83
C ALA A 239 -34.88 -24.01 -16.90
N CYS A 240 -35.22 -23.55 -18.11
CA CYS A 240 -35.36 -24.45 -19.23
C CYS A 240 -34.17 -25.40 -19.13
N ASP A 241 -34.44 -26.63 -18.70
CA ASP A 241 -33.62 -27.80 -18.92
C ASP A 241 -33.78 -28.06 -20.42
N THR A 242 -33.27 -27.11 -21.21
CA THR A 242 -32.80 -27.38 -22.55
C THR A 242 -31.32 -27.64 -22.35
N ASP A 243 -31.00 -28.93 -22.36
CA ASP A 243 -29.70 -29.51 -22.61
C ASP A 243 -28.69 -28.51 -23.20
N SER A 244 -27.78 -28.05 -22.35
CA SER A 244 -26.39 -27.87 -22.76
C SER A 244 -25.51 -28.32 -21.63
N SER A 245 -25.15 -29.60 -21.69
CA SER A 245 -24.08 -30.26 -20.97
C SER A 245 -22.70 -29.70 -21.33
N ASP A 246 -22.55 -28.38 -21.45
CA ASP A 246 -21.25 -27.73 -21.48
C ASP A 246 -20.93 -27.29 -20.05
N GLY A 247 -20.28 -28.19 -19.32
CA GLY A 247 -19.55 -27.81 -18.11
C GLY A 247 -18.68 -26.58 -18.42
N VAL A 248 -18.67 -25.57 -17.54
CA VAL A 248 -17.70 -24.48 -17.69
C VAL A 248 -16.34 -25.16 -17.66
N ARG A 249 -15.62 -25.09 -18.79
CA ARG A 249 -14.31 -25.73 -18.92
C ARG A 249 -13.45 -25.28 -17.74
N SER A 250 -12.78 -26.20 -17.06
CA SER A 250 -11.95 -25.89 -15.89
C SER A 250 -10.92 -24.78 -16.17
N GLY A 251 -10.45 -24.67 -17.42
CA GLY A 251 -9.59 -23.58 -17.87
C GLY A 251 -10.21 -22.18 -17.80
N THR A 252 -11.53 -22.05 -17.95
CA THR A 252 -12.25 -20.77 -17.82
C THR A 252 -12.34 -20.32 -16.36
N VAL A 253 -12.56 -21.26 -15.42
CA VAL A 253 -12.54 -20.97 -13.98
C VAL A 253 -11.15 -20.55 -13.54
N GLY A 254 -10.10 -21.24 -14.02
CA GLY A 254 -8.72 -20.84 -13.79
C GLY A 254 -8.41 -19.43 -14.31
N LEU A 255 -8.93 -19.08 -15.50
CA LEU A 255 -8.78 -17.74 -16.05
C LEU A 255 -9.51 -16.68 -15.22
N TRP A 256 -10.70 -16.98 -14.68
CA TRP A 256 -11.38 -16.06 -13.76
C TRP A 256 -10.55 -15.79 -12.51
N LEU A 257 -9.99 -16.84 -11.92
CA LEU A 257 -9.15 -16.75 -10.73
C LEU A 257 -7.88 -15.93 -11.02
N LEU A 258 -7.20 -16.20 -12.13
CA LEU A 258 -5.97 -15.50 -12.53
C LEU A 258 -6.20 -14.03 -12.86
N LEU A 259 -7.28 -13.68 -13.58
CA LEU A 259 -7.60 -12.29 -13.90
C LEU A 259 -7.94 -11.49 -12.64
N ALA A 260 -8.76 -12.06 -11.75
CA ALA A 260 -9.15 -11.41 -10.49
C ALA A 260 -7.95 -11.28 -9.54
N GLY A 261 -7.14 -12.33 -9.41
CA GLY A 261 -5.92 -12.31 -8.61
C GLY A 261 -4.87 -11.36 -9.14
N THR A 262 -4.72 -11.23 -10.46
CA THR A 262 -3.81 -10.23 -11.06
C THR A 262 -4.25 -8.81 -10.75
N GLY A 263 -5.55 -8.51 -10.85
CA GLY A 263 -6.08 -7.20 -10.48
C GLY A 263 -5.82 -6.84 -9.01
N SER A 264 -6.04 -7.80 -8.10
CA SER A 264 -5.76 -7.63 -6.66
C SER A 264 -4.27 -7.48 -6.35
N ALA A 265 -3.42 -8.32 -6.98
CA ALA A 265 -1.98 -8.24 -6.81
C ALA A 265 -1.42 -6.90 -7.32
N LEU A 266 -1.93 -6.39 -8.46
CA LEU A 266 -1.56 -5.07 -8.97
C LEU A 266 -1.95 -3.94 -8.00
N LEU A 267 -3.17 -3.96 -7.46
CA LEU A 267 -3.60 -2.98 -6.46
C LEU A 267 -2.60 -2.92 -5.30
N MET A 268 -2.25 -4.07 -4.74
CA MET A 268 -1.37 -4.13 -3.56
C MET A 268 0.09 -3.79 -3.89
N ALA A 269 0.62 -4.32 -5.00
CA ALA A 269 2.00 -4.07 -5.41
C ALA A 269 2.22 -2.59 -5.80
N VAL A 270 1.27 -1.97 -6.52
CA VAL A 270 1.33 -0.54 -6.85
C VAL A 270 1.20 0.32 -5.59
N THR A 271 0.32 -0.05 -4.66
CA THR A 271 0.19 0.70 -3.40
C THR A 271 1.49 0.65 -2.58
N ASN A 272 2.14 -0.52 -2.50
CA ASN A 272 3.45 -0.67 -1.86
C ASN A 272 4.51 0.24 -2.51
N GLN A 273 4.58 0.24 -3.85
CA GLN A 273 5.54 1.05 -4.59
C GLN A 273 5.35 2.54 -4.28
N VAL A 274 4.12 3.04 -4.36
CA VAL A 274 3.80 4.46 -4.09
C VAL A 274 4.07 4.82 -2.63
N CYS A 275 3.69 3.95 -1.68
CA CYS A 275 3.87 4.22 -0.25
C CYS A 275 5.35 4.28 0.16
N GLN A 276 6.20 3.51 -0.50
CA GLN A 276 7.65 3.52 -0.23
C GLN A 276 8.37 4.70 -0.84
N GLU A 277 7.94 5.14 -2.02
CA GLU A 277 8.57 6.25 -2.72
C GLU A 277 8.14 7.60 -2.14
N VAL A 278 6.91 7.69 -1.62
CA VAL A 278 6.32 8.95 -1.17
C VAL A 278 6.18 9.02 0.34
N ALA A 279 5.20 8.32 0.90
CA ALA A 279 4.93 8.23 2.35
C ALA A 279 3.87 7.14 2.62
N VAL A 280 3.85 6.59 3.83
CA VAL A 280 2.83 5.61 4.22
C VAL A 280 1.67 6.32 4.91
N VAL A 281 0.68 6.76 4.12
CA VAL A 281 -0.45 7.59 4.59
C VAL A 281 -1.78 7.18 3.95
N PRO A 282 -2.94 7.38 4.63
CA PRO A 282 -4.24 6.97 4.12
C PRO A 282 -4.58 7.48 2.71
N LEU A 283 -4.21 8.72 2.38
CA LEU A 283 -4.40 9.26 1.03
C LEU A 283 -3.82 8.35 -0.05
N LEU A 284 -2.60 7.84 0.15
CA LEU A 284 -1.91 7.01 -0.85
C LEU A 284 -2.40 5.56 -0.88
N TRP A 285 -3.20 5.15 0.11
CA TRP A 285 -3.94 3.89 0.11
C TRP A 285 -5.27 4.02 -0.65
N VAL A 286 -5.94 5.15 -0.44
CA VAL A 286 -7.24 5.49 -1.04
C VAL A 286 -7.13 5.62 -2.55
N LEU A 287 -6.09 6.27 -3.08
CA LEU A 287 -5.98 6.54 -4.52
C LEU A 287 -5.92 5.23 -5.36
N PRO A 288 -5.03 4.26 -5.07
CA PRO A 288 -5.03 2.96 -5.76
C PRO A 288 -6.33 2.17 -5.56
N LEU A 289 -6.86 2.15 -4.34
CA LEU A 289 -8.10 1.41 -4.03
C LEU A 289 -9.31 1.98 -4.79
N ALA A 290 -9.47 3.30 -4.82
CA ALA A 290 -10.51 3.96 -5.60
C ALA A 290 -10.34 3.67 -7.10
N THR A 291 -9.11 3.70 -7.61
CA THR A 291 -8.79 3.38 -9.01
C THR A 291 -9.18 1.94 -9.35
N TYR A 292 -8.88 1.00 -8.45
CA TYR A 292 -9.28 -0.39 -8.58
C TYR A 292 -10.81 -0.54 -8.61
N LEU A 293 -11.56 0.13 -7.72
CA LEU A 293 -13.02 0.11 -7.74
C LEU A 293 -13.60 0.74 -9.01
N VAL A 294 -13.06 1.87 -9.45
CA VAL A 294 -13.47 2.53 -10.71
C VAL A 294 -13.28 1.57 -11.89
N SER A 295 -12.19 0.82 -11.93
CA SER A 295 -11.98 -0.17 -13.00
C SER A 295 -13.03 -1.29 -13.00
N LEU A 296 -13.51 -1.73 -11.83
CA LEU A 296 -14.63 -2.68 -11.72
C LEU A 296 -15.94 -2.05 -12.21
N ILE A 297 -16.22 -0.81 -11.83
CA ILE A 297 -17.41 -0.07 -12.27
C ILE A 297 -17.41 0.06 -13.79
N ILE A 298 -16.32 0.52 -14.39
CA ILE A 298 -16.16 0.67 -15.84
C ILE A 298 -16.35 -0.68 -16.55
N ALA A 299 -15.76 -1.75 -16.02
CA ALA A 299 -15.82 -3.08 -16.64
C ALA A 299 -17.20 -3.73 -16.59
N PHE A 300 -17.93 -3.58 -15.47
CA PHE A 300 -19.20 -4.28 -15.24
C PHE A 300 -20.47 -3.44 -15.49
N ASP A 301 -20.36 -2.12 -15.66
CA ASP A 301 -21.51 -1.23 -15.93
C ASP A 301 -22.12 -1.47 -17.32
N HIS A 302 -21.33 -1.27 -18.38
CA HIS A 302 -21.81 -1.43 -19.76
C HIS A 302 -20.71 -1.94 -20.69
N PRO A 303 -21.00 -2.90 -21.60
CA PRO A 303 -20.03 -3.46 -22.56
C PRO A 303 -19.34 -2.44 -23.49
N ARG A 304 -19.78 -1.18 -23.51
CA ARG A 304 -19.26 -0.13 -24.41
C ARG A 304 -18.00 0.52 -23.88
N TRP A 305 -17.83 0.51 -22.56
CA TRP A 305 -16.74 1.16 -21.85
C TRP A 305 -15.43 0.38 -21.95
N TYR A 306 -15.53 -0.95 -21.95
CA TYR A 306 -14.38 -1.81 -22.17
C TYR A 306 -14.21 -2.15 -23.66
N ARG A 307 -13.26 -1.48 -24.30
CA ARG A 307 -12.80 -1.80 -25.66
C ARG A 307 -11.35 -2.29 -25.64
N ARG A 308 -11.14 -3.55 -26.01
CA ARG A 308 -9.81 -4.22 -26.05
C ARG A 308 -8.72 -3.40 -26.74
N GLY A 309 -9.05 -2.69 -27.83
CA GLY A 309 -8.07 -1.88 -28.55
C GLY A 309 -7.59 -0.65 -27.77
N VAL A 310 -8.52 0.06 -27.11
CA VAL A 310 -8.22 1.28 -26.34
C VAL A 310 -7.47 0.92 -25.07
N TRP A 311 -8.04 0.00 -24.28
CA TRP A 311 -7.44 -0.41 -23.00
C TRP A 311 -6.18 -1.25 -23.19
N GLY A 312 -6.08 -2.03 -24.28
CA GLY A 312 -4.83 -2.70 -24.64
C GLY A 312 -3.70 -1.72 -24.98
N ALA A 313 -4.00 -0.65 -25.73
CA ALA A 313 -3.03 0.40 -26.00
C ALA A 313 -2.64 1.17 -24.72
N ALA A 314 -3.62 1.51 -23.88
CA ALA A 314 -3.39 2.14 -22.58
C ALA A 314 -2.53 1.26 -21.67
N LEU A 315 -2.77 -0.06 -21.64
CA LEU A 315 -1.94 -1.02 -20.92
C LEU A 315 -0.51 -1.01 -21.46
N THR A 316 -0.31 -1.02 -22.78
CA THR A 316 1.05 -0.99 -23.35
C THR A 316 1.80 0.30 -23.01
N VAL A 317 1.16 1.47 -23.19
CA VAL A 317 1.75 2.77 -22.85
C VAL A 317 2.04 2.85 -21.34
N GLY A 318 1.08 2.44 -20.51
CA GLY A 318 1.22 2.40 -19.06
C GLY A 318 2.35 1.47 -18.61
N SER A 319 2.49 0.28 -19.20
CA SER A 319 3.58 -0.64 -18.89
C SER A 319 4.96 -0.08 -19.26
N ALA A 320 5.06 0.61 -20.40
CA ALA A 320 6.30 1.28 -20.80
C ALA A 320 6.64 2.43 -19.85
N ALA A 321 5.66 3.28 -19.50
CA ALA A 321 5.84 4.38 -18.55
C ALA A 321 6.19 3.88 -17.14
N ALA A 322 5.54 2.82 -16.65
CA ALA A 322 5.86 2.17 -15.38
C ALA A 322 7.29 1.62 -15.38
N CYS A 323 7.73 1.00 -16.48
CA CYS A 323 9.11 0.55 -16.63
C CYS A 323 10.10 1.73 -16.59
N LEU A 324 9.80 2.84 -17.26
CA LEU A 324 10.64 4.05 -17.21
C LEU A 324 10.71 4.63 -15.78
N ALA A 325 9.57 4.71 -15.09
CA ALA A 325 9.49 5.19 -13.71
C ALA A 325 10.34 4.35 -12.75
N LEU A 326 10.40 3.02 -12.93
CA LEU A 326 11.29 2.15 -12.16
C LEU A 326 12.77 2.51 -12.37
N TYR A 327 13.19 2.83 -13.60
CA TYR A 327 14.59 3.14 -13.94
C TYR A 327 15.04 4.55 -13.57
N TRP A 328 14.20 5.56 -13.80
CA TRP A 328 14.51 6.96 -13.45
C TRP A 328 14.40 7.22 -11.97
N SER A 329 13.47 6.50 -11.35
CA SER A 329 13.51 6.31 -9.93
C SER A 329 13.36 7.66 -9.17
N VAL A 330 14.32 8.04 -8.33
CA VAL A 330 14.30 9.23 -7.45
C VAL A 330 14.38 10.56 -8.20
N ASP A 331 14.63 10.53 -9.52
CA ASP A 331 14.71 11.71 -10.38
C ASP A 331 13.32 12.17 -10.88
N VAL A 332 12.26 11.41 -10.59
CA VAL A 332 10.89 11.75 -10.97
C VAL A 332 10.19 12.41 -9.77
N PRO A 333 9.56 13.59 -9.92
CA PRO A 333 8.79 14.20 -8.83
C PRO A 333 7.66 13.30 -8.33
N ALA A 334 7.31 13.39 -7.04
CA ALA A 334 6.32 12.52 -6.40
C ALA A 334 4.96 12.52 -7.12
N ALA A 335 4.47 13.68 -7.56
CA ALA A 335 3.21 13.82 -8.28
C ALA A 335 3.19 13.00 -9.60
N TRP A 336 4.29 13.01 -10.35
CA TRP A 336 4.43 12.23 -11.58
C TRP A 336 4.52 10.75 -11.31
N GLN A 337 5.23 10.33 -10.27
CA GLN A 337 5.28 8.91 -9.88
C GLN A 337 3.88 8.39 -9.54
N ILE A 338 3.13 9.12 -8.69
CA ILE A 338 1.75 8.77 -8.35
C ILE A 338 0.89 8.70 -9.61
N GLY A 339 0.95 9.72 -10.48
CA GLY A 339 0.17 9.78 -11.72
C GLY A 339 0.44 8.61 -12.66
N ILE A 340 1.71 8.26 -12.90
CA ILE A 340 2.11 7.12 -13.74
C ILE A 340 1.57 5.81 -13.16
N TRP A 341 1.77 5.59 -11.86
CA TRP A 341 1.33 4.36 -11.20
C TRP A 341 -0.19 4.19 -11.19
N LEU A 342 -0.95 5.26 -10.93
CA LEU A 342 -2.41 5.22 -10.97
C LEU A 342 -2.94 5.02 -12.41
N ALA A 343 -2.34 5.69 -13.40
CA ALA A 343 -2.72 5.50 -14.80
C ALA A 343 -2.46 4.07 -15.29
N TYR A 344 -1.30 3.51 -14.92
CA TYR A 344 -0.97 2.11 -15.19
C TYR A 344 -1.95 1.16 -14.49
N LEU A 345 -2.21 1.36 -13.20
CA LEU A 345 -3.15 0.54 -12.42
C LEU A 345 -4.54 0.57 -13.05
N LEU A 346 -5.06 1.74 -13.42
CA LEU A 346 -6.35 1.88 -14.09
C LEU A 346 -6.38 1.09 -15.41
N ALA A 347 -5.36 1.23 -16.24
CA ALA A 347 -5.28 0.56 -17.53
C ALA A 347 -5.21 -0.96 -17.40
N ALA A 348 -4.36 -1.46 -16.48
CA ALA A 348 -4.17 -2.88 -16.24
C ALA A 348 -5.39 -3.52 -15.57
N CYS A 349 -5.92 -2.92 -14.50
CA CYS A 349 -7.12 -3.41 -13.82
C CYS A 349 -8.35 -3.38 -14.75
N THR A 350 -8.56 -2.30 -15.50
CA THR A 350 -9.70 -2.23 -16.45
C THR A 350 -9.55 -3.28 -17.55
N THR A 351 -8.32 -3.62 -17.96
CA THR A 351 -8.08 -4.70 -18.91
C THR A 351 -8.46 -6.06 -18.34
N VAL A 352 -7.96 -6.43 -17.15
CA VAL A 352 -8.27 -7.74 -16.56
C VAL A 352 -9.73 -7.86 -16.10
N HIS A 353 -10.31 -6.79 -15.55
CA HIS A 353 -11.71 -6.74 -15.16
C HIS A 353 -12.65 -6.72 -16.38
N GLY A 354 -12.28 -6.03 -17.45
CA GLY A 354 -13.03 -6.02 -18.71
C GLY A 354 -13.09 -7.41 -19.34
N GLU A 355 -11.98 -8.15 -19.32
CA GLU A 355 -11.97 -9.55 -19.75
C GLU A 355 -12.79 -10.46 -18.83
N LEU A 356 -12.74 -10.24 -17.51
CA LEU A 356 -13.62 -10.95 -16.57
C LEU A 356 -15.09 -10.72 -16.91
N ALA A 357 -15.50 -9.47 -17.11
CA ALA A 357 -16.89 -9.11 -17.42
C ALA A 357 -17.37 -9.74 -18.74
N ARG A 358 -16.49 -9.86 -19.73
CA ARG A 358 -16.79 -10.55 -21.00
C ARG A 358 -16.91 -12.06 -20.86
N LEU A 359 -16.21 -12.66 -19.90
CA LEU A 359 -16.25 -14.10 -19.61
C LEU A 359 -17.36 -14.48 -18.63
N ARG A 360 -18.30 -13.56 -18.35
CA ARG A 360 -19.43 -13.78 -17.45
C ARG A 360 -20.30 -14.93 -17.95
N PRO A 361 -20.59 -15.95 -17.11
CA PRO A 361 -21.43 -17.07 -17.51
C PRO A 361 -22.93 -16.72 -17.49
N PRO A 362 -23.80 -17.61 -18.03
CA PRO A 362 -25.25 -17.49 -17.91
C PRO A 362 -25.74 -17.37 -16.45
N ALA A 363 -26.96 -16.85 -16.27
CA ALA A 363 -27.53 -16.51 -14.97
C ALA A 363 -27.46 -17.63 -13.92
N SER A 364 -27.59 -18.89 -14.35
CA SER A 364 -27.55 -20.08 -13.50
C SER A 364 -26.22 -20.30 -12.76
N ARG A 365 -25.11 -19.72 -13.23
CA ARG A 365 -23.76 -19.92 -12.66
C ARG A 365 -23.12 -18.63 -12.12
N LEU A 366 -23.87 -17.53 -12.02
CA LEU A 366 -23.35 -16.23 -11.57
C LEU A 366 -22.76 -16.28 -10.16
N THR A 367 -23.36 -17.06 -9.26
CA THR A 367 -22.88 -17.12 -7.88
C THR A 367 -21.51 -17.77 -7.78
N ALA A 368 -21.28 -18.87 -8.51
CA ALA A 368 -19.97 -19.51 -8.57
C ALA A 368 -18.91 -18.58 -9.19
N TYR A 369 -19.29 -17.83 -10.23
CA TYR A 369 -18.43 -16.84 -10.87
C TYR A 369 -17.96 -15.74 -9.92
N TYR A 370 -18.88 -15.08 -9.19
CA TYR A 370 -18.50 -14.04 -8.24
C TYR A 370 -17.71 -14.59 -7.05
N LEU A 371 -18.01 -15.82 -6.61
CA LEU A 371 -17.21 -16.49 -5.59
C LEU A 371 -15.79 -16.77 -6.07
N THR A 372 -15.60 -17.23 -7.31
CA THR A 372 -14.27 -17.42 -7.90
C THR A 372 -13.51 -16.09 -8.02
N ILE A 373 -14.18 -14.99 -8.36
CA ILE A 373 -13.56 -13.66 -8.37
C ILE A 373 -13.08 -13.27 -6.98
N ALA A 374 -13.90 -13.45 -5.94
CA ALA A 374 -13.52 -13.15 -4.56
C ALA A 374 -12.35 -14.03 -4.08
N VAL A 375 -12.36 -15.32 -4.41
CA VAL A 375 -11.23 -16.23 -4.16
C VAL A 375 -9.97 -15.75 -4.88
N GLY A 376 -10.08 -15.41 -6.16
CA GLY A 376 -8.96 -14.86 -6.94
C GLY A 376 -8.39 -13.60 -6.30
N GLY A 377 -9.25 -12.68 -5.85
CA GLY A 377 -8.85 -11.47 -5.12
C GLY A 377 -8.03 -11.78 -3.87
N ALA A 378 -8.52 -12.68 -3.00
CA ALA A 378 -7.81 -13.10 -1.79
C ALA A 378 -6.48 -13.83 -2.09
N VAL A 379 -6.43 -14.66 -3.14
CA VAL A 379 -5.20 -15.31 -3.60
C VAL A 379 -4.18 -14.27 -4.08
N GLY A 380 -4.62 -13.27 -4.85
CA GLY A 380 -3.77 -12.15 -5.27
C GLY A 380 -3.18 -11.39 -4.08
N GLY A 381 -3.98 -11.16 -3.04
CA GLY A 381 -3.51 -10.54 -1.81
C GLY A 381 -2.54 -11.40 -1.00
N LEU A 382 -2.80 -12.71 -0.92
CA LEU A 382 -1.91 -13.67 -0.25
C LEU A 382 -0.54 -13.71 -0.94
N LEU A 383 -0.54 -13.68 -2.28
CA LEU A 383 0.70 -13.67 -3.05
C LEU A 383 1.54 -12.43 -2.75
N VAL A 384 0.94 -11.25 -2.62
CA VAL A 384 1.68 -9.99 -2.38
C VAL A 384 2.04 -9.80 -0.90
N ALA A 385 1.14 -10.09 0.04
CA ALA A 385 1.37 -9.79 1.45
C ALA A 385 2.14 -10.88 2.21
N VAL A 386 2.15 -12.13 1.71
CA VAL A 386 2.78 -13.27 2.41
C VAL A 386 3.81 -13.97 1.55
N VAL A 387 3.44 -14.43 0.35
CA VAL A 387 4.33 -15.27 -0.46
C VAL A 387 5.52 -14.47 -0.99
N ALA A 388 5.28 -13.28 -1.53
CA ALA A 388 6.34 -12.44 -2.09
C ALA A 388 7.40 -12.05 -1.05
N PRO A 389 7.07 -11.53 0.14
CA PRO A 389 8.07 -11.27 1.19
C PRO A 389 8.83 -12.52 1.65
N ALA A 390 8.20 -13.70 1.66
CA ALA A 390 8.83 -14.94 2.11
C ALA A 390 9.74 -15.60 1.06
N THR A 391 9.62 -15.24 -0.21
CA THR A 391 10.30 -15.92 -1.34
C THR A 391 11.14 -15.03 -2.22
N LEU A 392 10.95 -13.71 -2.14
CA LEU A 392 11.64 -12.72 -2.97
C LEU A 392 12.47 -11.79 -2.07
N ASP A 393 13.77 -11.72 -2.34
CA ASP A 393 14.71 -10.84 -1.62
C ASP A 393 14.44 -9.33 -1.85
N GLY A 394 13.58 -9.01 -2.83
CA GLY A 394 13.19 -7.64 -3.17
C GLY A 394 11.71 -7.54 -3.53
N MET A 395 11.27 -6.36 -3.92
CA MET A 395 9.86 -6.07 -4.25
C MET A 395 9.54 -6.38 -5.70
N PHE A 396 9.79 -7.62 -6.09
CA PHE A 396 9.64 -8.08 -7.45
C PHE A 396 8.21 -8.54 -7.78
N GLU A 397 7.30 -8.57 -6.79
CA GLU A 397 5.88 -8.84 -7.03
C GLU A 397 5.23 -7.85 -8.01
N LEU A 398 5.68 -6.58 -8.03
CA LEU A 398 5.22 -5.59 -9.00
C LEU A 398 5.63 -5.95 -10.43
N HIS A 399 6.86 -6.44 -10.60
CA HIS A 399 7.40 -6.86 -11.89
C HIS A 399 6.59 -8.06 -12.42
N LEU A 400 6.32 -9.04 -11.54
CA LEU A 400 5.53 -10.22 -11.87
C LEU A 400 4.08 -9.87 -12.19
N ALA A 401 3.43 -9.02 -11.40
CA ALA A 401 2.05 -8.59 -11.62
C ALA A 401 1.89 -7.80 -12.94
N LEU A 402 2.90 -7.00 -13.30
CA LEU A 402 2.93 -6.26 -14.56
C LEU A 402 3.04 -7.18 -15.78
N LEU A 403 3.91 -8.18 -15.71
CA LEU A 403 4.00 -9.20 -16.75
C LEU A 403 2.74 -10.07 -16.82
N ALA A 404 2.16 -10.41 -15.69
CA ALA A 404 0.91 -11.19 -15.63
C ALA A 404 -0.25 -10.46 -16.32
N ALA A 405 -0.38 -9.13 -16.14
CA ALA A 405 -1.41 -8.34 -16.82
C ALA A 405 -1.29 -8.40 -18.34
N GLY A 406 -0.08 -8.18 -18.88
CA GLY A 406 0.18 -8.27 -20.31
C GLY A 406 0.00 -9.69 -20.86
N GLY A 407 0.51 -10.69 -20.15
CA GLY A 407 0.39 -12.10 -20.52
C GLY A 407 -1.06 -12.59 -20.54
N LEU A 408 -1.86 -12.24 -19.54
CA LEU A 408 -3.28 -12.58 -19.49
C LEU A 408 -4.10 -11.84 -20.56
N ALA A 409 -3.79 -10.57 -20.83
CA ALA A 409 -4.41 -9.85 -21.94
C ALA A 409 -4.10 -10.49 -23.30
N LEU A 410 -2.88 -10.97 -23.52
CA LEU A 410 -2.54 -11.73 -24.72
C LEU A 410 -3.26 -13.10 -24.76
N ALA A 411 -3.31 -13.82 -23.64
CA ALA A 411 -3.98 -15.11 -23.55
C ALA A 411 -5.48 -15.01 -23.87
N THR A 412 -6.18 -13.97 -23.40
CA THR A 412 -7.60 -13.74 -23.71
C THR A 412 -7.84 -13.35 -25.16
N LEU A 413 -6.92 -12.59 -25.78
CA LEU A 413 -6.95 -12.28 -27.21
C LEU A 413 -6.77 -13.51 -28.10
N ILE A 414 -5.86 -14.42 -27.71
CA ILE A 414 -5.62 -15.68 -28.39
C ILE A 414 -6.84 -16.60 -28.28
N HIS A 415 -7.44 -16.69 -27.09
CA HIS A 415 -8.59 -17.58 -26.84
C HIS A 415 -9.85 -17.15 -27.59
N ASP A 416 -10.09 -15.84 -27.70
CA ASP A 416 -11.26 -15.29 -28.42
C ASP A 416 -10.98 -15.12 -29.92
N ARG A 417 -11.48 -16.06 -30.73
CA ARG A 417 -11.36 -16.02 -32.20
C ARG A 417 -12.09 -14.85 -32.87
N ALA A 418 -13.01 -14.18 -32.18
CA ALA A 418 -13.67 -12.98 -32.70
C ALA A 418 -12.87 -11.69 -32.42
N SER A 419 -11.73 -11.80 -31.75
CA SER A 419 -10.88 -10.66 -31.40
C SER A 419 -10.29 -9.98 -32.64
N TRP A 420 -9.88 -8.72 -32.49
CA TRP A 420 -9.25 -7.94 -33.56
C TRP A 420 -7.94 -8.56 -34.07
N LEU A 421 -7.29 -9.40 -33.24
CA LEU A 421 -6.07 -10.14 -33.57
C LEU A 421 -6.32 -11.13 -34.71
N TRP A 422 -7.41 -11.89 -34.63
CA TRP A 422 -7.82 -12.85 -35.66
C TRP A 422 -8.44 -12.19 -36.89
N LYS A 423 -8.87 -10.92 -36.77
CA LYS A 423 -9.30 -10.08 -37.90
C LYS A 423 -8.13 -9.47 -38.70
N GLY A 424 -6.89 -9.82 -38.37
CA GLY A 424 -5.69 -9.43 -39.13
C GLY A 424 -5.25 -7.97 -38.94
N ARG A 425 -5.66 -7.30 -37.86
CA ARG A 425 -5.23 -5.91 -37.58
C ARG A 425 -3.83 -5.89 -36.97
N LEU A 426 -2.82 -5.59 -37.77
CA LEU A 426 -1.41 -5.56 -37.35
C LEU A 426 -0.94 -4.24 -36.72
N ALA A 427 -1.69 -3.15 -36.85
CA ALA A 427 -1.27 -1.85 -36.32
C ALA A 427 -1.10 -1.82 -34.78
N PRO A 428 -2.06 -2.33 -33.96
CA PRO A 428 -1.88 -2.38 -32.51
C PRO A 428 -0.67 -3.20 -32.03
N PRO A 429 -0.41 -4.43 -32.51
CA PRO A 429 0.72 -5.22 -32.05
C PRO A 429 2.07 -4.69 -32.56
N ALA A 430 2.11 -4.09 -33.76
CA ALA A 430 3.31 -3.40 -34.24
C ALA A 430 3.62 -2.14 -33.41
N LEU A 431 2.61 -1.33 -33.09
CA LEU A 431 2.77 -0.16 -32.22
C LEU A 431 3.25 -0.57 -30.82
N ALA A 432 2.70 -1.65 -30.27
CA ALA A 432 3.12 -2.14 -28.96
C ALA A 432 4.61 -2.54 -28.95
N LEU A 433 5.05 -3.25 -29.98
CA LEU A 433 6.45 -3.63 -30.16
C LEU A 433 7.36 -2.41 -30.32
N LEU A 434 6.95 -1.42 -31.14
CA LEU A 434 7.72 -0.20 -31.35
C LEU A 434 7.82 0.66 -30.08
N LEU A 435 6.74 0.79 -29.32
CA LEU A 435 6.73 1.58 -28.08
C LEU A 435 7.58 0.94 -27.01
N VAL A 436 7.38 -0.36 -26.73
CA VAL A 436 8.15 -1.07 -25.70
C VAL A 436 9.60 -1.21 -26.12
N GLY A 437 9.85 -1.60 -27.38
CA GLY A 437 11.19 -1.70 -27.95
C GLY A 437 11.91 -0.36 -28.00
N GLY A 438 11.21 0.72 -28.36
CA GLY A 438 11.73 2.08 -28.39
C GLY A 438 12.04 2.62 -26.99
N CYS A 439 11.15 2.42 -26.01
CA CYS A 439 11.39 2.83 -24.62
C CYS A 439 12.58 2.06 -24.01
N CYS A 440 12.63 0.73 -24.19
CA CYS A 440 13.75 -0.07 -23.73
C CYS A 440 15.03 0.30 -24.47
N GLY A 441 14.97 0.55 -25.78
CA GLY A 441 16.10 1.04 -26.59
C GLY A 441 16.61 2.41 -26.16
N TRP A 442 15.71 3.32 -25.82
CA TRP A 442 16.07 4.64 -25.29
C TRP A 442 16.72 4.52 -23.89
N LEU A 443 16.20 3.65 -23.02
CA LEU A 443 16.86 3.31 -21.75
C LEU A 443 18.27 2.73 -21.97
N MET A 444 18.48 1.97 -23.06
CA MET A 444 19.81 1.48 -23.46
C MET A 444 20.74 2.61 -23.96
N ALA A 445 20.20 3.60 -24.68
CA ALA A 445 20.97 4.69 -25.27
C ALA A 445 21.23 5.87 -24.31
N GLY A 446 20.36 6.08 -23.31
CA GLY A 446 20.31 7.24 -22.42
C GLY A 446 21.34 7.32 -21.28
N GLY A 447 22.45 6.57 -21.31
CA GLY A 447 23.65 6.95 -20.54
C GLY A 447 23.77 6.50 -19.06
N ARG A 448 23.07 5.44 -18.60
CA ARG A 448 23.41 4.78 -17.31
C ARG A 448 24.19 3.46 -17.56
N PRO A 449 25.53 3.44 -17.42
CA PRO A 449 26.37 2.28 -17.79
C PRO A 449 26.12 1.01 -16.96
N ALA A 450 25.38 1.10 -15.84
CA ALA A 450 24.97 -0.09 -15.07
C ALA A 450 23.81 -0.85 -15.75
N ALA A 451 22.80 -0.14 -16.27
CA ALA A 451 21.67 -0.76 -16.97
C ALA A 451 22.12 -1.45 -18.27
N LEU A 452 23.01 -0.81 -19.02
CA LEU A 452 23.61 -1.37 -20.24
C LEU A 452 24.44 -2.63 -19.94
N ARG A 453 25.26 -2.63 -18.87
CA ARG A 453 26.06 -3.81 -18.49
C ARG A 453 25.23 -4.99 -17.99
N SER A 454 24.20 -4.74 -17.16
CA SER A 454 23.31 -5.79 -16.68
C SER A 454 22.47 -6.40 -17.80
N LEU A 455 22.04 -5.58 -18.77
CA LEU A 455 21.28 -6.07 -19.92
C LEU A 455 22.18 -6.81 -20.93
N VAL A 456 23.40 -6.33 -21.21
CA VAL A 456 24.38 -7.08 -22.02
C VAL A 456 24.65 -8.43 -21.37
N ALA A 457 24.87 -8.50 -20.06
CA ALA A 457 25.03 -9.77 -19.34
C ALA A 457 23.81 -10.70 -19.50
N VAL A 458 22.57 -10.18 -19.38
CA VAL A 458 21.34 -10.97 -19.58
C VAL A 458 21.13 -11.38 -21.04
N LEU A 459 21.53 -10.55 -22.00
CA LEU A 459 21.45 -10.81 -23.45
C LEU A 459 22.53 -11.79 -23.92
N THR A 460 23.71 -11.81 -23.28
CA THR A 460 24.83 -12.69 -23.63
C THR A 460 24.74 -14.07 -23.00
N GLU A 461 23.84 -14.28 -22.04
CA GLU A 461 23.56 -15.60 -21.46
C GLU A 461 22.78 -16.46 -22.48
N PRO A 462 23.40 -17.53 -23.05
CA PRO A 462 22.81 -18.32 -24.13
C PRO A 462 21.49 -19.00 -23.74
N VAL A 463 21.27 -19.22 -22.45
CA VAL A 463 20.02 -19.75 -21.90
C VAL A 463 18.84 -18.81 -22.13
N HIS A 464 19.03 -17.48 -22.12
CA HIS A 464 17.91 -16.53 -22.18
C HIS A 464 17.40 -16.26 -23.59
N ILE A 465 18.32 -16.18 -24.57
CA ILE A 465 17.94 -16.21 -25.99
C ILE A 465 17.28 -17.57 -26.30
N GLY A 466 17.86 -18.67 -25.79
CA GLY A 466 17.31 -20.01 -25.93
C GLY A 466 15.89 -20.14 -25.36
N VAL A 467 15.62 -19.61 -24.16
CA VAL A 467 14.29 -19.65 -23.52
C VAL A 467 13.28 -18.74 -24.20
N ALA A 468 13.65 -17.51 -24.59
CA ALA A 468 12.74 -16.62 -25.32
C ALA A 468 12.35 -17.20 -26.68
N VAL A 469 13.33 -17.76 -27.40
CA VAL A 469 13.12 -18.48 -28.67
C VAL A 469 12.33 -19.78 -28.44
N ALA A 470 12.60 -20.54 -27.38
CA ALA A 470 11.88 -21.77 -27.06
C ALA A 470 10.44 -21.51 -26.62
N VAL A 471 10.17 -20.48 -25.82
CA VAL A 471 8.82 -20.07 -25.43
C VAL A 471 8.06 -19.58 -26.66
N GLY A 472 8.69 -18.77 -27.51
CA GLY A 472 8.13 -18.38 -28.81
C GLY A 472 7.82 -19.59 -29.69
N ALA A 473 8.74 -20.54 -29.80
CA ALA A 473 8.59 -21.76 -30.60
C ALA A 473 7.54 -22.72 -30.03
N VAL A 474 7.43 -22.87 -28.72
CA VAL A 474 6.42 -23.69 -28.04
C VAL A 474 5.04 -23.06 -28.16
N LEU A 475 4.91 -21.73 -28.05
CA LEU A 475 3.66 -21.02 -28.32
C LEU A 475 3.23 -21.23 -29.77
N VAL A 476 4.15 -21.05 -30.74
CA VAL A 476 3.88 -21.30 -32.17
C VAL A 476 3.50 -22.76 -32.42
N ALA A 477 4.21 -23.72 -31.82
CA ALA A 477 3.94 -25.15 -31.98
C ALA A 477 2.66 -25.62 -31.26
N ALA A 478 2.25 -24.98 -30.16
CA ALA A 478 0.99 -25.25 -29.47
C ALA A 478 -0.20 -24.63 -30.24
N LEU A 479 0.00 -23.47 -30.86
CA LEU A 479 -0.98 -22.81 -31.73
C LEU A 479 -1.17 -23.56 -33.06
N ALA A 480 -0.09 -24.13 -33.61
CA ALA A 480 -0.14 -24.95 -34.82
C ALA A 480 -0.90 -26.28 -34.63
N ARG A 481 -0.90 -26.84 -33.41
CA ARG A 481 -1.54 -28.13 -33.10
C ARG A 481 -3.05 -28.08 -32.85
N ARG A 482 -3.66 -26.89 -32.70
CA ARG A 482 -5.07 -26.73 -32.26
C ARG A 482 -6.01 -26.04 -33.25
N ALA A 483 -5.58 -25.72 -34.47
CA ALA A 483 -6.39 -24.97 -35.42
C ALA A 483 -6.51 -25.65 -36.79
N PRO A 484 -7.73 -25.95 -37.29
CA PRO A 484 -7.95 -26.22 -38.70
C PRO A 484 -7.75 -24.91 -39.47
N TRP A 485 -6.64 -24.80 -40.18
CA TRP A 485 -6.22 -23.60 -40.91
C TRP A 485 -6.95 -23.46 -42.24
N ALA A 486 -8.14 -22.85 -42.20
CA ALA A 486 -8.86 -22.47 -43.41
C ALA A 486 -9.06 -20.94 -43.43
N SER A 487 -8.09 -20.25 -44.05
CA SER A 487 -8.28 -19.20 -45.08
C SER A 487 -7.36 -17.97 -45.05
N ARG A 488 -6.65 -17.60 -43.96
CA ARG A 488 -5.47 -16.68 -43.97
C ARG A 488 -4.54 -16.87 -42.75
N PRO A 489 -3.66 -17.89 -42.73
CA PRO A 489 -2.97 -18.36 -41.51
C PRO A 489 -1.83 -17.48 -40.98
N GLY A 490 -1.31 -16.49 -41.73
CA GLY A 490 -0.10 -15.75 -41.34
C GLY A 490 -0.31 -14.53 -40.43
N LEU A 491 -1.32 -13.70 -40.71
CA LEU A 491 -1.51 -12.40 -40.05
C LEU A 491 -1.77 -12.45 -38.53
N PRO A 492 -2.66 -13.33 -37.99
CA PRO A 492 -2.86 -13.41 -36.55
C PRO A 492 -1.62 -13.93 -35.82
N MET A 493 -0.86 -14.83 -36.44
CA MET A 493 0.38 -15.36 -35.89
C MET A 493 1.45 -14.26 -35.77
N VAL A 494 1.57 -13.39 -36.78
CA VAL A 494 2.43 -12.19 -36.69
C VAL A 494 2.02 -11.29 -35.53
N GLY A 495 0.71 -11.05 -35.34
CA GLY A 495 0.22 -10.26 -34.22
C GLY A 495 0.53 -10.86 -32.84
N VAL A 496 0.39 -12.19 -32.70
CA VAL A 496 0.76 -12.93 -31.46
C VAL A 496 2.26 -12.82 -31.21
N VAL A 497 3.08 -13.02 -32.24
CA VAL A 497 4.54 -12.92 -32.13
C VAL A 497 4.95 -11.50 -31.73
N CYS A 498 4.41 -10.45 -32.36
CA CYS A 498 4.73 -9.07 -32.00
C CYS A 498 4.38 -8.74 -30.54
N LEU A 499 3.20 -9.11 -30.05
CA LEU A 499 2.81 -8.89 -28.65
C LEU A 499 3.63 -9.74 -27.68
N GLY A 500 3.88 -11.01 -28.03
CA GLY A 500 4.73 -11.90 -27.26
C GLY A 500 6.16 -11.36 -27.14
N THR A 501 6.73 -10.85 -28.24
CA THR A 501 8.04 -10.20 -28.26
C THR A 501 8.04 -8.91 -27.45
N ALA A 502 7.00 -8.07 -27.54
CA ALA A 502 6.90 -6.87 -26.72
C ALA A 502 6.89 -7.21 -25.21
N ILE A 503 6.12 -8.22 -24.80
CA ILE A 503 6.11 -8.72 -23.42
C ILE A 503 7.48 -9.31 -23.05
N GLY A 504 8.13 -10.02 -23.96
CA GLY A 504 9.48 -10.55 -23.77
C GLY A 504 10.54 -9.46 -23.54
N ILE A 505 10.54 -8.40 -24.35
CA ILE A 505 11.42 -7.23 -24.19
C ILE A 505 11.16 -6.56 -22.84
N LEU A 506 9.89 -6.36 -22.48
CA LEU A 506 9.52 -5.81 -21.18
C LEU A 506 9.99 -6.69 -20.03
N ALA A 507 9.82 -8.00 -20.12
CA ALA A 507 10.31 -8.96 -19.12
C ALA A 507 11.82 -8.91 -18.98
N MET A 508 12.56 -8.76 -20.09
CA MET A 508 14.00 -8.59 -20.07
C MET A 508 14.43 -7.27 -19.43
N ALA A 509 13.75 -6.16 -19.74
CA ALA A 509 14.01 -4.87 -19.10
C ALA A 509 13.75 -4.93 -17.59
N LEU A 510 12.62 -5.52 -17.17
CA LEU A 510 12.27 -5.72 -15.76
C LEU A 510 13.25 -6.64 -15.05
N ARG A 511 13.69 -7.74 -15.69
CA ARG A 511 14.73 -8.62 -15.15
C ARG A 511 16.08 -7.91 -15.07
N ALA A 512 16.44 -7.10 -16.06
CA ALA A 512 17.67 -6.32 -16.05
C ALA A 512 17.64 -5.24 -14.97
N HIS A 513 16.48 -4.64 -14.70
CA HIS A 513 16.28 -3.74 -13.57
C HIS A 513 16.50 -4.48 -12.24
N ALA A 514 15.82 -5.61 -12.02
CA ALA A 514 15.99 -6.43 -10.83
C ALA A 514 17.45 -6.89 -10.64
N GLY A 515 18.09 -7.32 -11.73
CA GLY A 515 19.50 -7.67 -11.76
C GLY A 515 20.40 -6.49 -11.44
N ALA A 516 20.13 -5.29 -11.98
CA ALA A 516 20.92 -4.09 -11.72
C ALA A 516 20.83 -3.61 -10.26
N VAL A 517 19.65 -3.76 -9.63
CA VAL A 517 19.46 -3.49 -8.20
C VAL A 517 20.37 -4.40 -7.36
N ASN A 518 20.52 -5.67 -7.77
CA ASN A 518 21.28 -6.67 -7.04
C ASN A 518 22.76 -6.81 -7.46
N ALA A 519 23.16 -6.37 -8.66
CA ALA A 519 24.47 -6.64 -9.26
C ALA A 519 25.69 -6.06 -8.52
N ARG A 520 25.45 -5.21 -7.50
CA ARG A 520 26.48 -4.67 -6.59
C ARG A 520 26.11 -4.81 -5.12
N ALA A 521 25.03 -5.54 -4.83
CA ALA A 521 24.64 -5.81 -3.48
C ALA A 521 25.59 -6.87 -2.90
N LEU A 522 26.21 -6.54 -1.79
CA LEU A 522 26.94 -7.50 -0.96
C LEU A 522 25.98 -8.25 -0.04
N PHE A 523 24.83 -7.63 0.26
CA PHE A 523 23.76 -8.18 1.08
C PHE A 523 22.43 -7.62 0.60
N VAL A 524 21.40 -8.46 0.55
CA VAL A 524 20.00 -8.08 0.33
C VAL A 524 19.15 -8.92 1.25
N HIS A 525 18.27 -8.29 2.01
CA HIS A 525 17.27 -8.99 2.81
C HIS A 525 15.99 -8.18 2.88
N ARG A 526 14.86 -8.88 2.87
CA ARG A 526 13.52 -8.30 2.97
C ARG A 526 12.87 -8.75 4.26
N ASP A 527 12.48 -7.80 5.10
CA ASP A 527 11.68 -8.05 6.30
C ASP A 527 10.32 -7.35 6.20
N PHE A 528 9.58 -7.30 7.31
CA PHE A 528 8.27 -6.64 7.38
C PHE A 528 8.36 -5.11 7.19
N PHE A 529 9.49 -4.50 7.55
CA PHE A 529 9.69 -3.05 7.55
C PHE A 529 10.22 -2.54 6.20
N GLY A 530 10.89 -3.39 5.43
CA GLY A 530 11.26 -3.10 4.05
C GLY A 530 12.34 -4.01 3.49
N VAL A 531 12.98 -3.55 2.41
CA VAL A 531 14.15 -4.22 1.81
C VAL A 531 15.38 -3.44 2.22
N VAL A 532 16.31 -4.12 2.88
CA VAL A 532 17.64 -3.62 3.25
C VAL A 532 18.67 -4.18 2.27
N ARG A 533 19.54 -3.30 1.76
CA ARG A 533 20.61 -3.69 0.84
C ARG A 533 21.92 -3.00 1.21
N VAL A 534 23.00 -3.76 1.33
CA VAL A 534 24.36 -3.23 1.46
C VAL A 534 25.05 -3.32 0.12
N ALA A 535 25.65 -2.23 -0.35
CA ALA A 535 26.37 -2.21 -1.61
C ALA A 535 27.65 -1.39 -1.53
N SER A 536 28.67 -1.83 -2.28
CA SER A 536 29.86 -1.02 -2.51
C SER A 536 29.54 0.17 -3.43
N THR A 537 29.99 1.34 -3.03
CA THR A 537 29.81 2.60 -3.74
C THR A 537 31.07 3.46 -3.67
N THR A 538 31.08 4.56 -4.41
CA THR A 538 32.12 5.60 -4.32
C THR A 538 31.45 6.89 -3.90
N VAL A 539 31.94 7.50 -2.82
CA VAL A 539 31.41 8.74 -2.27
C VAL A 539 32.47 9.83 -2.31
N GLY A 540 32.05 11.08 -2.46
CA GLY A 540 32.92 12.24 -2.53
C GLY A 540 33.01 12.89 -3.91
N THR A 541 33.58 14.08 -3.95
CA THR A 541 33.66 14.96 -5.12
C THR A 541 35.12 15.13 -5.55
N GLY A 542 35.36 15.19 -6.87
CA GLY A 542 36.70 15.40 -7.43
C GLY A 542 37.75 14.41 -6.90
N ALA A 543 38.83 14.95 -6.32
CA ALA A 543 39.93 14.19 -5.75
C ALA A 543 39.59 13.45 -4.44
N HIS A 544 38.45 13.75 -3.80
CA HIS A 544 38.04 13.14 -2.53
C HIS A 544 37.17 11.89 -2.69
N ARG A 545 37.04 11.37 -3.91
CA ARG A 545 36.31 10.14 -4.19
C ARG A 545 36.97 8.96 -3.50
N ALA A 546 36.25 8.32 -2.60
CA ALA A 546 36.71 7.16 -1.84
C ALA A 546 35.69 6.01 -1.92
N PRO A 547 36.16 4.74 -1.91
CA PRO A 547 35.29 3.60 -1.79
C PRO A 547 34.59 3.60 -0.43
N ALA A 548 33.31 3.23 -0.43
CA ALA A 548 32.47 3.15 0.75
C ALA A 548 31.50 1.98 0.65
N LEU A 549 31.00 1.55 1.80
CA LEU A 549 29.86 0.64 1.92
C LEU A 549 28.65 1.46 2.33
N ALA A 550 27.56 1.37 1.57
CA ALA A 550 26.32 2.10 1.83
C ALA A 550 25.17 1.12 2.08
N MET A 551 24.36 1.42 3.10
CA MET A 551 23.12 0.70 3.38
C MET A 551 21.94 1.46 2.78
N TRP A 552 21.14 0.76 2.00
CA TRP A 552 19.93 1.24 1.35
C TRP A 552 18.73 0.63 2.05
N HIS A 553 17.73 1.43 2.36
CA HIS A 553 16.40 0.96 2.76
C HIS A 553 15.37 1.50 1.78
N GLY A 554 14.78 0.61 0.98
CA GLY A 554 14.09 1.00 -0.25
C GLY A 554 15.07 1.70 -1.19
N ARG A 555 14.92 3.03 -1.34
CA ARG A 555 15.68 3.85 -2.31
C ARG A 555 16.55 4.93 -1.68
N ILE A 556 16.50 5.04 -0.35
CA ILE A 556 17.26 6.02 0.41
C ILE A 556 18.47 5.33 1.03
N VAL A 557 19.60 6.03 1.03
CA VAL A 557 20.81 5.60 1.74
C VAL A 557 20.71 6.09 3.18
N HIS A 558 20.63 5.17 4.13
CA HIS A 558 20.54 5.45 5.58
C HIS A 558 21.90 5.41 6.28
N GLY A 559 22.92 5.87 5.54
CA GLY A 559 24.30 5.91 5.99
C GLY A 559 25.25 5.11 5.12
N PHE A 560 26.51 5.52 5.17
CA PHE A 560 27.60 4.84 4.52
C PHE A 560 28.87 4.94 5.35
N GLN A 561 29.75 3.96 5.23
CA GLN A 561 31.04 3.93 5.90
C GLN A 561 32.15 3.90 4.86
N LEU A 562 33.15 4.77 5.01
CA LEU A 562 34.33 4.76 4.15
C LEU A 562 35.13 3.48 4.40
N SER A 563 35.58 2.84 3.32
CA SER A 563 36.33 1.58 3.42
C SER A 563 37.77 1.78 3.89
N GLU A 564 38.29 3.00 3.80
CA GLU A 564 39.62 3.37 4.28
C GLU A 564 39.69 3.32 5.81
N PRO A 565 40.53 2.47 6.43
CA PRO A 565 40.54 2.27 7.88
C PRO A 565 40.73 3.56 8.69
N SER A 566 41.60 4.46 8.22
CA SER A 566 41.86 5.76 8.87
C SER A 566 40.67 6.72 8.90
N GLN A 567 39.67 6.49 8.05
CA GLN A 567 38.47 7.32 7.91
C GLN A 567 37.17 6.57 8.22
N SER A 568 37.28 5.28 8.55
CA SER A 568 36.16 4.38 8.83
C SER A 568 35.31 4.81 10.02
N SER A 569 35.88 5.57 10.97
CA SER A 569 35.19 6.08 12.17
C SER A 569 34.72 7.53 12.01
N MET A 570 34.72 8.08 10.80
CA MET A 570 34.24 9.44 10.56
C MET A 570 32.71 9.47 10.47
N ALA A 571 32.08 10.45 11.12
CA ALA A 571 30.65 10.70 10.91
C ALA A 571 30.40 11.21 9.48
N THR A 572 29.55 10.50 8.73
CA THR A 572 29.27 10.70 7.31
C THR A 572 27.80 11.05 7.05
N ALA A 573 27.42 11.17 5.77
CA ALA A 573 26.06 11.40 5.31
C ALA A 573 25.43 12.62 6.00
N TYR A 574 24.19 12.52 6.47
CA TYR A 574 23.48 13.61 7.12
C TYR A 574 23.84 13.80 8.61
N PHE A 575 24.89 13.12 9.10
CA PHE A 575 25.38 13.19 10.48
C PHE A 575 26.74 13.89 10.64
N GLY A 576 27.27 14.47 9.54
CA GLY A 576 28.56 15.16 9.57
C GLY A 576 28.61 16.29 10.61
N LYS A 577 29.81 16.78 10.95
CA LYS A 577 30.02 17.77 12.02
C LYS A 577 29.22 19.07 11.87
N GLY A 578 28.85 19.43 10.64
CA GLY A 578 28.03 20.61 10.33
C GLY A 578 26.52 20.41 10.49
N SER A 579 26.04 19.16 10.62
CA SER A 579 24.63 18.83 10.84
C SER A 579 24.15 19.31 12.21
N GLY A 580 22.82 19.43 12.37
CA GLY A 580 22.25 19.86 13.66
C GLY A 580 22.61 18.91 14.81
N VAL A 581 22.54 17.59 14.58
CA VAL A 581 22.95 16.60 15.60
C VAL A 581 24.44 16.64 15.90
N GLY A 582 25.31 16.77 14.87
CA GLY A 582 26.76 16.89 15.06
C GLY A 582 27.15 18.14 15.87
N ARG A 583 26.45 19.26 15.66
CA ARG A 583 26.59 20.49 16.45
C ARG A 583 26.07 20.31 17.88
N ALA A 584 24.90 19.68 18.06
CA ALA A 584 24.34 19.43 19.39
C ALA A 584 25.27 18.57 20.27
N ILE A 585 25.80 17.47 19.71
CA ILE A 585 26.78 16.63 20.39
C ILE A 585 28.03 17.46 20.75
N SER A 586 28.55 18.26 19.81
CA SER A 586 29.72 19.10 20.04
C SER A 586 29.53 20.17 21.12
N VAL A 587 28.32 20.71 21.28
CA VAL A 587 27.95 21.63 22.36
C VAL A 587 27.96 20.92 23.71
N LEU A 588 27.26 19.79 23.82
CA LEU A 588 27.16 19.03 25.07
C LEU A 588 28.50 18.47 25.52
N GLN A 589 29.30 17.96 24.58
CA GLN A 589 30.64 17.44 24.82
C GLN A 589 31.62 18.51 25.32
N ARG A 590 31.44 19.77 24.93
CA ARG A 590 32.22 20.91 25.47
C ARG A 590 31.71 21.37 26.82
N ARG A 591 30.39 21.39 26.99
CA ARG A 591 29.75 21.85 28.23
C ARG A 591 30.05 20.92 29.41
N TYR A 592 30.06 19.61 29.16
CA TYR A 592 30.28 18.57 30.16
C TYR A 592 31.66 17.93 30.01
N GLU A 593 32.69 18.73 29.68
CA GLU A 593 34.06 18.23 29.55
C GLU A 593 34.49 17.50 30.85
N GLY A 594 35.02 16.28 30.70
CA GLY A 594 35.38 15.40 31.81
C GLY A 594 34.24 14.53 32.38
N ARG A 595 33.00 14.68 31.90
CA ARG A 595 31.87 13.79 32.21
C ARG A 595 31.38 13.10 30.94
N GLY A 596 31.15 11.79 31.02
CA GLY A 596 30.51 11.03 29.95
C GLY A 596 29.06 11.47 29.71
N LEU A 597 28.67 11.55 28.44
CA LEU A 597 27.32 11.86 28.02
C LEU A 597 26.44 10.61 28.03
N ARG A 598 25.16 10.80 28.38
CA ARG A 598 24.11 9.79 28.14
C ARG A 598 23.33 10.17 26.89
N VAL A 599 23.45 9.38 25.84
CA VAL A 599 22.82 9.66 24.54
C VAL A 599 21.79 8.58 24.21
N GLY A 600 20.55 8.97 24.00
CA GLY A 600 19.50 8.13 23.44
C GLY A 600 19.35 8.40 21.94
N VAL A 601 19.17 7.38 21.12
CA VAL A 601 18.95 7.52 19.68
C VAL A 601 17.81 6.62 19.23
N ILE A 602 16.73 7.20 18.73
CA ILE A 602 15.63 6.48 18.07
C ILE A 602 15.96 6.40 16.58
N GLY A 603 16.26 5.19 16.10
CA GLY A 603 16.85 4.91 14.80
C GLY A 603 18.35 4.60 14.90
N LEU A 604 18.83 3.62 14.13
CA LEU A 604 20.23 3.21 14.16
C LEU A 604 20.97 3.47 12.85
N GLY A 605 20.31 3.22 11.71
CA GLY A 605 20.95 3.22 10.40
C GLY A 605 22.14 2.26 10.38
N VAL A 606 23.30 2.69 9.86
CA VAL A 606 24.55 1.89 9.93
C VAL A 606 25.35 2.12 11.24
N GLY A 607 24.77 2.82 12.22
CA GLY A 607 25.43 3.17 13.48
C GLY A 607 26.30 4.43 13.42
N THR A 608 26.19 5.27 12.38
CA THR A 608 27.09 6.41 12.14
C THR A 608 27.25 7.36 13.33
N LEU A 609 26.21 7.59 14.13
CA LEU A 609 26.30 8.48 15.29
C LEU A 609 27.26 7.96 16.37
N ALA A 610 27.47 6.65 16.48
CA ALA A 610 28.44 6.06 17.40
C ALA A 610 29.88 6.53 17.15
N ALA A 611 30.18 7.09 15.96
CA ALA A 611 31.44 7.76 15.65
C ALA A 611 31.77 8.94 16.58
N TYR A 612 30.76 9.54 17.23
CA TYR A 612 30.96 10.64 18.18
C TYR A 612 31.22 10.17 19.62
N GLY A 613 31.04 8.88 19.90
CA GLY A 613 31.18 8.33 21.24
C GLY A 613 32.58 8.54 21.82
N ARG A 614 32.65 8.89 23.10
CA ARG A 614 33.89 9.03 23.86
C ARG A 614 33.91 8.00 25.00
N SER A 615 35.10 7.73 25.53
CA SER A 615 35.23 6.90 26.73
C SER A 615 34.46 7.54 27.89
N GLY A 616 33.61 6.73 28.54
CA GLY A 616 32.71 7.17 29.61
C GLY A 616 31.31 7.58 29.14
N ASP A 617 31.09 7.79 27.84
CA ASP A 617 29.74 8.00 27.31
C ASP A 617 28.95 6.68 27.35
N VAL A 618 27.64 6.78 27.57
CA VAL A 618 26.67 5.68 27.49
C VAL A 618 25.65 6.01 26.42
N TRP A 619 25.53 5.13 25.44
CA TRP A 619 24.69 5.28 24.26
C TRP A 619 23.65 4.19 24.21
N ARG A 620 22.38 4.57 24.11
CA ARG A 620 21.25 3.64 23.98
C ARG A 620 20.56 3.89 22.65
N LEU A 621 20.63 2.92 21.75
CA LEU A 621 20.10 3.04 20.38
C LEU A 621 18.91 2.10 20.20
N TYR A 622 17.81 2.61 19.67
CA TYR A 622 16.59 1.84 19.41
C TYR A 622 16.41 1.63 17.92
N GLU A 623 16.28 0.38 17.48
CA GLU A 623 16.11 0.04 16.07
C GLU A 623 14.97 -0.97 15.90
N LEU A 624 14.05 -0.65 15.00
CA LEU A 624 12.87 -1.47 14.77
C LEU A 624 13.18 -2.73 13.95
N SER A 625 14.11 -2.64 12.99
CA SER A 625 14.47 -3.75 12.12
C SER A 625 15.58 -4.62 12.73
N PRO A 626 15.32 -5.93 12.94
CA PRO A 626 16.36 -6.86 13.36
C PRO A 626 17.51 -6.95 12.36
N THR A 627 17.21 -6.83 11.05
CA THR A 627 18.22 -6.85 9.99
C THR A 627 19.13 -5.62 10.05
N VAL A 628 18.58 -4.43 10.30
CA VAL A 628 19.41 -3.22 10.45
C VAL A 628 20.30 -3.32 11.69
N THR A 629 19.74 -3.83 12.79
CA THR A 629 20.50 -4.06 14.03
C THR A 629 21.71 -4.95 13.78
N SER A 630 21.50 -6.14 13.19
CA SER A 630 22.58 -7.11 13.02
C SER A 630 23.69 -6.62 12.09
N LEU A 631 23.34 -5.90 11.02
CA LEU A 631 24.31 -5.25 10.13
C LEU A 631 25.14 -4.18 10.84
N ALA A 632 24.53 -3.35 11.69
CA ALA A 632 25.21 -2.29 12.42
C ALA A 632 26.13 -2.85 13.54
N GLU A 633 25.73 -3.94 14.19
CA GLU A 633 26.55 -4.71 15.14
C GLU A 633 27.75 -5.41 14.46
N GLY A 634 27.70 -5.51 13.13
CA GLY A 634 28.82 -5.88 12.29
C GLY A 634 28.71 -7.29 11.70
N GLU A 635 27.51 -7.87 11.66
CA GLU A 635 27.23 -9.08 10.87
C GLU A 635 27.62 -8.84 9.40
N GLY A 636 28.27 -9.84 8.80
CA GLY A 636 28.84 -9.75 7.45
C GLY A 636 30.07 -8.84 7.32
N GLY A 637 30.50 -8.16 8.40
CA GLY A 637 31.71 -7.33 8.40
C GLY A 637 31.59 -6.02 7.62
N TYR A 638 30.36 -5.57 7.32
CA TYR A 638 30.14 -4.39 6.48
C TYR A 638 30.36 -3.07 7.22
N PHE A 639 29.93 -3.00 8.49
CA PHE A 639 30.00 -1.79 9.30
C PHE A 639 30.75 -2.05 10.61
N THR A 640 31.43 -1.02 11.11
CA THR A 640 32.22 -1.11 12.34
C THR A 640 31.96 0.01 13.33
N PHE A 641 31.07 0.98 13.03
CA PHE A 641 30.86 2.15 13.89
C PHE A 641 30.59 1.80 15.36
N LEU A 642 29.74 0.81 15.64
CA LEU A 642 29.43 0.40 17.02
C LEU A 642 30.67 -0.19 17.71
N ARG A 643 31.35 -1.13 17.05
CA ARG A 643 32.55 -1.81 17.59
C ARG A 643 33.76 -0.89 17.73
N SER A 644 33.87 0.12 16.87
CA SER A 644 34.98 1.08 16.86
C SER A 644 34.76 2.25 17.82
N SER A 645 33.56 2.38 18.39
CA SER A 645 33.25 3.46 19.32
C SER A 645 33.90 3.21 20.69
N PRO A 646 34.54 4.23 21.30
CA PRO A 646 35.00 4.15 22.69
C PRO A 646 33.89 4.19 23.75
N ALA A 647 32.64 4.46 23.36
CA ALA A 647 31.50 4.57 24.27
C ALA A 647 30.92 3.20 24.65
N GLU A 648 30.24 3.11 25.78
CA GLU A 648 29.38 1.98 26.12
C GLU A 648 28.10 2.08 25.29
N ILE A 649 27.82 1.08 24.43
CA ILE A 649 26.68 1.09 23.52
C ILE A 649 25.77 -0.09 23.82
N GLU A 650 24.49 0.19 24.06
CA GLU A 650 23.41 -0.79 24.12
C GLU A 650 22.42 -0.56 22.97
N VAL A 651 22.16 -1.63 22.21
CA VAL A 651 21.18 -1.61 21.11
C VAL A 651 19.93 -2.37 21.55
N VAL A 652 18.77 -1.74 21.36
CA VAL A 652 17.45 -2.30 21.66
C VAL A 652 16.70 -2.52 20.35
N THR A 653 16.49 -3.78 19.98
CA THR A 653 15.76 -4.16 18.75
C THR A 653 14.24 -4.15 18.97
N GLU A 654 13.66 -2.96 19.05
CA GLU A 654 12.22 -2.73 19.20
C GLU A 654 11.86 -1.35 18.59
N ASP A 655 10.57 -1.10 18.35
CA ASP A 655 10.09 0.26 18.08
C ASP A 655 10.53 1.21 19.20
N GLY A 656 11.31 2.25 18.87
CA GLY A 656 11.93 3.10 19.89
C GLY A 656 10.92 3.88 20.73
N ARG A 657 9.73 4.19 20.20
CA ARG A 657 8.69 4.85 20.99
C ARG A 657 8.05 3.87 21.97
N VAL A 658 7.77 2.65 21.54
CA VAL A 658 7.26 1.58 22.42
C VAL A 658 8.28 1.23 23.50
N ALA A 659 9.54 1.04 23.12
CA ALA A 659 10.62 0.71 24.05
C ALA A 659 10.78 1.76 25.15
N LEU A 660 10.84 3.05 24.78
CA LEU A 660 10.89 4.14 25.75
C LEU A 660 9.68 4.14 26.68
N ALA A 661 8.47 3.94 26.17
CA ALA A 661 7.26 3.89 27.00
C ALA A 661 7.32 2.73 28.02
N ASN A 662 7.73 1.54 27.57
CA ASN A 662 7.87 0.36 28.41
C ASN A 662 8.95 0.56 29.48
N GLU A 663 10.08 1.15 29.12
CA GLU A 663 11.18 1.44 30.04
C GLU A 663 10.79 2.51 31.06
N LEU A 664 10.08 3.57 30.66
CA LEU A 664 9.56 4.59 31.58
C LEU A 664 8.62 3.97 32.62
N ALA A 665 7.74 3.07 32.19
CA ALA A 665 6.78 2.40 33.07
C ALA A 665 7.46 1.44 34.06
N ARG A 666 8.54 0.76 33.66
CA ARG A 666 9.22 -0.26 34.47
C ARG A 666 10.31 0.31 35.37
N ASN A 667 11.15 1.19 34.81
CA ASN A 667 12.43 1.60 35.38
C ASN A 667 12.56 3.13 35.57
N GLY A 668 11.59 3.92 35.08
CA GLY A 668 11.67 5.38 35.05
C GLY A 668 12.49 5.91 33.87
N GLY A 669 12.75 7.22 33.87
CA GLY A 669 13.44 7.90 32.76
C GLY A 669 14.96 7.69 32.78
N TRP A 670 15.55 7.46 31.61
CA TRP A 670 17.01 7.29 31.41
C TRP A 670 17.84 8.53 31.76
N SER A 671 17.21 9.69 31.76
CA SER A 671 17.84 10.98 32.03
C SER A 671 19.01 11.25 31.08
N PHE A 672 18.72 11.19 29.77
CA PHE A 672 19.64 11.49 28.67
C PHE A 672 20.06 12.96 28.66
N ASP A 673 21.31 13.21 28.30
CA ASP A 673 21.84 14.53 27.97
C ASP A 673 21.42 14.95 26.55
N LEU A 674 21.30 13.97 25.64
CA LEU A 674 20.83 14.15 24.28
C LEU A 674 19.90 12.99 23.93
N LEU A 675 18.71 13.30 23.43
CA LEU A 675 17.84 12.33 22.77
C LEU A 675 17.72 12.71 21.29
N VAL A 676 18.08 11.80 20.41
CA VAL A 676 18.03 11.99 18.96
C VAL A 676 16.87 11.17 18.39
N MET A 677 16.06 11.79 17.53
CA MET A 677 15.04 11.11 16.75
C MET A 677 15.46 11.13 15.27
N ASP A 678 15.85 9.97 14.77
CA ASP A 678 16.34 9.71 13.41
C ASP A 678 15.74 8.42 12.83
N ALA A 679 14.41 8.27 12.93
CA ALA A 679 13.72 7.09 12.43
C ALA A 679 12.94 7.39 11.14
N PHE A 680 13.11 6.51 10.15
CA PHE A 680 12.55 6.68 8.82
C PHE A 680 12.01 5.38 8.25
N SER A 681 10.85 5.46 7.59
CA SER A 681 10.42 4.44 6.64
C SER A 681 10.79 4.93 5.24
N SER A 682 11.97 4.52 4.76
CA SER A 682 12.60 5.06 3.55
C SER A 682 12.79 6.58 3.61
N GLY A 683 11.96 7.39 2.94
CA GLY A 683 12.12 8.85 2.87
C GLY A 683 11.26 9.67 3.85
N ALA A 684 10.42 9.02 4.67
CA ALA A 684 9.43 9.69 5.51
C ALA A 684 9.61 9.37 6.99
N VAL A 685 9.56 10.40 7.83
CA VAL A 685 9.49 10.26 9.29
C VAL A 685 8.10 9.71 9.65
N PRO A 686 8.00 8.59 10.38
CA PRO A 686 6.73 8.08 10.83
C PRO A 686 5.99 9.09 11.72
N VAL A 687 4.73 9.37 11.37
CA VAL A 687 3.90 10.39 12.02
C VAL A 687 3.82 10.23 13.53
N HIS A 688 3.78 8.98 14.00
CA HIS A 688 3.67 8.66 15.42
C HIS A 688 4.90 9.02 16.24
N LEU A 689 6.03 9.36 15.61
CA LEU A 689 7.21 9.86 16.31
C LEU A 689 7.22 11.39 16.47
N LEU A 690 6.27 12.08 15.82
CA LEU A 690 6.09 13.53 15.81
C LEU A 690 4.71 13.92 16.34
N THR A 691 4.32 13.37 17.48
CA THR A 691 3.09 13.74 18.20
C THR A 691 3.41 14.41 19.53
N ARG A 692 2.44 15.14 20.09
CA ARG A 692 2.55 15.74 21.42
C ARG A 692 2.92 14.69 22.47
N GLU A 693 2.28 13.53 22.42
CA GLU A 693 2.52 12.41 23.35
C GLU A 693 3.92 11.82 23.17
N ALA A 694 4.39 11.66 21.93
CA ALA A 694 5.75 11.18 21.65
C ALA A 694 6.81 12.16 22.18
N VAL A 695 6.67 13.47 21.91
CA VAL A 695 7.60 14.47 22.46
C VAL A 695 7.53 14.53 23.99
N GLY A 696 6.33 14.38 24.58
CA GLY A 696 6.18 14.27 26.04
C GLY A 696 6.95 13.08 26.62
N LEU A 697 6.87 11.92 25.96
CA LEU A 697 7.65 10.74 26.32
C LEU A 697 9.17 11.02 26.22
N TYR A 698 9.62 11.60 25.11
CA TYR A 698 11.04 11.96 24.92
C TYR A 698 11.56 12.87 26.05
N LEU A 699 10.76 13.88 26.42
CA LEU A 699 11.09 14.81 27.49
C LEU A 699 11.10 14.18 28.89
N ALA A 700 10.38 13.08 29.10
CA ALA A 700 10.40 12.32 30.35
C ALA A 700 11.70 11.50 30.51
N HIS A 701 12.35 11.13 29.40
CA HIS A 701 13.68 10.50 29.40
C HIS A 701 14.83 11.52 29.36
N LEU A 702 14.57 12.81 29.16
CA LEU A 702 15.59 13.84 28.98
C LEU A 702 15.89 14.57 30.29
N GLN A 703 17.16 14.89 30.54
CA GLN A 703 17.56 15.77 31.65
C GLN A 703 16.93 17.16 31.50
N PRO A 704 16.75 17.91 32.61
CA PRO A 704 16.33 19.32 32.55
C PRO A 704 17.25 20.18 31.67
N ASP A 705 18.55 19.84 31.66
CA ASP A 705 19.61 20.50 30.89
C ASP A 705 20.04 19.69 29.65
N GLY A 706 19.17 18.80 29.19
CA GLY A 706 19.36 18.01 27.97
C GLY A 706 18.77 18.67 26.73
N MET A 707 19.12 18.12 25.56
CA MET A 707 18.62 18.56 24.26
C MET A 707 17.89 17.42 23.54
N LEU A 708 16.84 17.75 22.80
CA LEU A 708 16.16 16.84 21.86
C LEU A 708 16.51 17.26 20.44
N ALA A 709 17.06 16.35 19.63
CA ALA A 709 17.40 16.59 18.24
C ALA A 709 16.46 15.80 17.32
N LEU A 710 15.66 16.49 16.52
CA LEU A 710 14.73 15.89 15.57
C LEU A 710 15.28 15.97 14.15
N ASN A 711 15.47 14.85 13.47
CA ASN A 711 15.73 14.87 12.03
C ASN A 711 14.41 15.13 11.30
N LEU A 712 14.36 16.22 10.53
CA LEU A 712 13.19 16.64 9.74
C LEU A 712 13.47 16.54 8.23
N SER A 713 14.58 15.91 7.84
CA SER A 713 14.97 15.74 6.45
C SER A 713 13.95 14.87 5.71
N SER A 714 13.16 15.48 4.82
CA SER A 714 12.25 14.75 3.95
C SER A 714 12.14 15.44 2.59
N ARG A 715 12.06 14.62 1.53
CA ARG A 715 11.84 15.11 0.17
C ARG A 715 10.39 15.50 -0.07
N ASN A 716 9.46 14.79 0.56
CA ASN A 716 8.04 14.87 0.25
C ASN A 716 7.21 15.56 1.34
N LEU A 717 7.76 15.75 2.54
CA LEU A 717 7.05 16.34 3.68
C LEU A 717 7.80 17.56 4.23
N GLU A 718 7.07 18.63 4.54
CA GLU A 718 7.58 19.80 5.24
C GLU A 718 7.26 19.70 6.74
N LEU A 719 8.17 19.11 7.51
CA LEU A 719 7.92 18.77 8.92
C LEU A 719 8.26 19.90 9.91
N ALA A 720 8.96 20.95 9.48
CA ALA A 720 9.35 22.06 10.35
C ALA A 720 8.15 22.77 11.02
N PRO A 721 7.03 23.07 10.32
CA PRO A 721 5.84 23.63 10.96
C PRO A 721 5.25 22.73 12.05
N VAL A 722 5.29 21.41 11.87
CA VAL A 722 4.81 20.45 12.89
C VAL A 722 5.72 20.48 14.11
N ALA A 723 7.04 20.44 13.90
CA ALA A 723 8.01 20.45 14.98
C ALA A 723 7.95 21.75 15.81
N TRP A 724 7.74 22.91 15.17
CA TRP A 724 7.49 24.17 15.88
C TRP A 724 6.26 24.13 16.79
N ARG A 725 5.16 23.54 16.31
CA ARG A 725 3.93 23.42 17.10
C ARG A 725 4.08 22.45 18.27
N LEU A 726 4.88 21.41 18.10
CA LEU A 726 5.25 20.51 19.20
C LEU A 726 6.12 21.22 20.24
N ALA A 727 7.08 22.04 19.81
CA ALA A 727 7.91 22.84 20.71
C ALA A 727 7.06 23.82 21.53
N GLU A 728 6.15 24.55 20.87
CA GLU A 728 5.20 25.48 21.51
C GLU A 728 4.31 24.77 22.55
N ALA A 729 3.75 23.61 22.20
CA ALA A 729 2.87 22.84 23.08
C ALA A 729 3.55 22.33 24.36
N HIS A 730 4.88 22.19 24.35
CA HIS A 730 5.70 21.76 25.49
C HIS A 730 6.52 22.89 26.12
N GLY A 731 6.37 24.13 25.64
CA GLY A 731 7.12 25.29 26.15
C GLY A 731 8.64 25.19 25.92
N LEU A 732 9.07 24.58 24.82
CA LEU A 732 10.48 24.40 24.48
C LEU A 732 10.99 25.54 23.60
N ALA A 733 12.25 25.93 23.82
CA ALA A 733 12.98 26.71 22.84
C ALA A 733 13.39 25.81 21.67
N GLY A 734 13.37 26.35 20.46
CA GLY A 734 13.70 25.62 19.24
C GLY A 734 14.72 26.34 18.37
N LEU A 735 15.53 25.57 17.64
CA LEU A 735 16.49 26.07 16.66
C LEU A 735 16.50 25.14 15.45
N LEU A 736 16.15 25.67 14.27
CA LEU A 736 16.19 24.92 13.02
C LEU A 736 17.57 25.04 12.39
N ILE A 737 18.20 23.91 12.05
CA ILE A 737 19.55 23.84 11.50
C ILE A 737 19.52 23.11 10.17
N GLU A 738 19.88 23.84 9.12
CA GLU A 738 20.14 23.29 7.80
C GLU A 738 21.64 22.98 7.67
N GLY A 739 21.97 21.71 7.50
CA GLY A 739 23.32 21.25 7.19
C GLY A 739 23.51 21.20 5.68
N TYR A 740 24.54 21.87 5.17
CA TYR A 740 24.89 21.83 3.75
C TYR A 740 25.92 20.74 3.44
N PRO A 741 25.92 20.20 2.21
CA PRO A 741 26.92 19.24 1.78
C PRO A 741 28.34 19.79 1.98
N SER A 742 29.25 18.96 2.49
CA SER A 742 30.65 19.37 2.65
C SER A 742 31.37 19.40 1.30
N PRO A 743 32.40 20.25 1.13
CA PRO A 743 33.13 20.35 -0.15
C PRO A 743 33.72 19.02 -0.64
N ASP A 744 34.08 18.13 0.29
CA ASP A 744 34.60 16.79 0.03
C ASP A 744 33.51 15.74 -0.29
N GLY A 745 32.23 16.12 -0.22
CA GLY A 745 31.07 15.28 -0.51
C GLY A 745 30.77 14.18 0.51
N ARG A 746 31.38 14.24 1.70
CA ARG A 746 31.20 13.22 2.77
C ARG A 746 30.02 13.51 3.69
N SER A 747 29.65 14.78 3.84
CA SER A 747 28.44 15.21 4.51
C SER A 747 27.40 15.60 3.47
N TRP A 748 26.15 15.22 3.68
CA TRP A 748 25.03 15.51 2.80
C TRP A 748 24.09 16.54 3.42
N HIS A 749 23.17 17.06 2.58
CA HIS A 749 22.13 17.97 3.05
C HIS A 749 21.28 17.30 4.15
N SER A 750 20.95 18.08 5.17
CA SER A 750 20.10 17.62 6.27
C SER A 750 19.37 18.79 6.92
N LEU A 751 18.16 18.54 7.41
CA LEU A 751 17.37 19.49 8.18
C LEU A 751 17.09 18.92 9.56
N TRP A 752 17.56 19.60 10.60
CA TRP A 752 17.42 19.19 11.99
C TRP A 752 16.76 20.29 12.80
N MET A 753 15.94 19.92 13.78
CA MET A 753 15.46 20.86 14.79
C MET A 753 15.98 20.46 16.16
N LEU A 754 16.69 21.37 16.82
CA LEU A 754 17.12 21.22 18.19
C LEU A 754 16.10 21.86 19.12
N LEU A 755 15.69 21.13 20.16
CA LEU A 755 14.73 21.56 21.15
C LEU A 755 15.35 21.46 22.55
N ALA A 756 15.11 22.46 23.41
CA ALA A 756 15.60 22.46 24.78
C ALA A 756 14.64 23.20 25.71
N ARG A 757 14.56 22.78 26.99
CA ARG A 757 13.82 23.52 28.03
C ARG A 757 14.50 24.86 28.36
N ARG A 758 15.83 24.87 28.30
CA ARG A 758 16.69 26.03 28.57
C ARG A 758 17.18 26.65 27.27
N PRO A 759 16.73 27.87 26.90
CA PRO A 759 17.13 28.54 25.66
C PRO A 759 18.65 28.73 25.54
N GLU A 760 19.36 28.81 26.66
CA GLU A 760 20.81 29.02 26.71
C GLU A 760 21.58 27.87 26.07
N LEU A 761 21.02 26.65 26.04
CA LEU A 761 21.63 25.48 25.36
C LEU A 761 21.62 25.62 23.83
N LEU A 762 20.72 26.44 23.29
CA LEU A 762 20.60 26.72 21.86
C LEU A 762 21.40 27.95 21.43
N GLN A 763 22.14 28.56 22.36
CA GLN A 763 22.98 29.72 22.11
C GLN A 763 24.45 29.33 22.12
N GLY A 764 25.24 29.97 21.26
CA GLY A 764 26.70 29.85 21.27
C GLY A 764 27.32 29.68 19.90
N PRO A 765 28.65 29.81 19.80
CA PRO A 765 29.40 29.92 18.54
C PRO A 765 29.24 28.70 17.61
N LEU A 766 28.90 27.53 18.16
CA LEU A 766 28.61 26.33 17.38
C LEU A 766 27.25 26.33 16.69
N LEU A 767 26.33 27.15 17.19
CA LEU A 767 24.95 27.25 16.74
C LEU A 767 24.66 28.61 16.10
N THR A 768 25.61 29.55 16.15
CA THR A 768 25.50 30.86 15.50
C THR A 768 25.34 30.73 13.98
N GLY A 769 24.34 31.43 13.42
CA GLY A 769 24.01 31.38 11.99
C GLY A 769 23.18 30.16 11.58
N ALA A 770 22.74 29.33 12.53
CA ALA A 770 21.94 28.15 12.25
C ALA A 770 20.43 28.49 12.24
N GLY A 771 19.91 28.88 11.07
CA GLY A 771 18.47 29.00 10.77
C GLY A 771 17.61 29.85 11.73
N PRO A 772 16.29 29.88 11.53
CA PRO A 772 15.37 30.67 12.36
C PRO A 772 15.13 30.03 13.73
N THR A 773 14.97 30.87 14.76
CA THR A 773 14.54 30.51 16.13
C THR A 773 13.03 30.59 16.33
N GLY A 774 12.27 30.72 15.24
CA GLY A 774 10.80 30.74 15.26
C GLY A 774 10.20 30.16 13.98
N PRO A 775 8.88 29.91 13.96
CA PRO A 775 8.18 29.38 12.81
C PRO A 775 8.21 30.36 11.63
N ALA A 776 8.21 29.81 10.41
CA ALA A 776 8.07 30.61 9.20
C ALA A 776 6.69 31.32 9.17
N PRO A 777 6.62 32.60 8.79
CA PRO A 777 5.34 33.31 8.68
C PRO A 777 4.38 32.61 7.70
N GLY A 778 3.13 32.38 8.10
CA GLY A 778 2.05 31.95 7.21
C GLY A 778 1.81 30.45 7.05
N ARG A 779 2.65 29.56 7.62
CA ARG A 779 2.42 28.10 7.63
C ARG A 779 2.25 27.58 9.06
N VAL A 780 1.00 27.52 9.54
CA VAL A 780 0.67 26.97 10.87
C VAL A 780 0.08 25.57 10.72
N ALA A 781 0.80 24.55 11.17
CA ALA A 781 0.27 23.20 11.26
C ALA A 781 -0.66 23.05 12.48
N ARG A 782 -1.72 22.25 12.37
CA ARG A 782 -2.47 21.80 13.56
C ARG A 782 -1.56 20.87 14.37
N LEU A 783 -1.63 20.98 15.70
CA LEU A 783 -0.84 20.14 16.61
C LEU A 783 -1.16 18.66 16.37
N TRP A 784 -0.13 17.87 16.07
CA TRP A 784 -0.28 16.42 15.94
C TRP A 784 -0.32 15.76 17.31
N THR A 785 -1.25 14.83 17.48
CA THR A 785 -1.44 13.98 18.66
C THR A 785 -1.59 12.54 18.19
N ASP A 786 -1.54 11.58 19.10
CA ASP A 786 -1.82 10.18 18.73
C ASP A 786 -3.22 9.97 18.15
N GLY A 787 -4.20 10.78 18.60
CA GLY A 787 -5.55 10.76 18.07
C GLY A 787 -5.72 11.56 16.77
N PHE A 788 -4.79 12.47 16.44
CA PHE A 788 -4.94 13.38 15.31
C PHE A 788 -3.62 13.67 14.60
N SER A 789 -3.59 13.41 13.30
CA SER A 789 -2.48 13.78 12.43
C SER A 789 -2.99 13.97 11.00
N SER A 790 -2.40 14.91 10.27
CA SER A 790 -2.81 15.23 8.89
C SER A 790 -1.59 15.40 7.99
N PRO A 791 -1.02 14.29 7.46
CA PRO A 791 0.15 14.36 6.59
C PRO A 791 -0.08 15.14 5.29
N ILE A 792 -1.33 15.19 4.80
CA ILE A 792 -1.69 15.95 3.59
C ILE A 792 -1.43 17.46 3.74
N SER A 793 -1.53 17.99 4.97
CA SER A 793 -1.28 19.42 5.25
C SER A 793 0.19 19.82 5.14
N VAL A 794 1.09 18.84 5.07
CA VAL A 794 2.54 19.05 5.02
C VAL A 794 3.18 18.39 3.80
N LEU A 795 2.40 17.91 2.84
CA LEU A 795 2.92 17.31 1.61
C LEU A 795 3.48 18.41 0.68
N ARG A 796 4.69 18.19 0.16
CA ARG A 796 5.29 19.04 -0.88
C ARG A 796 4.75 18.62 -2.24
N TRP A 797 3.95 19.49 -2.86
CA TRP A 797 3.36 19.24 -4.18
C TRP A 797 4.24 19.73 -5.33
N GLU A 798 5.13 20.70 -5.07
CA GLU A 798 6.08 21.29 -6.01
C GLU A 798 7.49 21.22 -5.41
N GLU A 799 8.50 21.00 -6.24
CA GLU A 799 9.91 21.16 -5.84
C GLU A 799 10.22 22.66 -5.89
N ASP A 800 10.55 23.25 -4.74
CA ASP A 800 11.21 24.56 -4.65
C ASP A 800 12.70 24.46 -5.05
#